data_AF-A0A6M3K1D7-F1
#
_entry.id   AF-A0A6M3K1D7-F1
#
_cell.length_a   1.000
_cell.length_b   1.000
_cell.length_c   1.000
_cell.angle_alpha   90.00
_cell.angle_beta   90.00
_cell.angle_gamma   90.00
#
_symmetry.space_group_name_H-M   'P 1'
#
loop_
_entity.id
_entity.type
_entity.pdbx_description
1 polymer ?
#
loop_
_entity_poly.entity_id
_entity_poly.type
_entity_poly.pdbx_seq_one_letter_code
_entity_poly.pdbx_strand_id
1 'polypeptide(L)'
;MPIGPYKDFGACVAAQKKKGKSDESARKICGHIEKMSKGKEKTIKTSKLNLEIKEDDGEFYTRGFIATTHIDDVDDRIVKETLESWSDKINSTNLPVSLHHDINDPTLVAKSISSSVKKLDDGEYGLWVETHYNKAHPEFENVHYEIDNDFLTNYSIEYTTNNDSTTHMEEIDGKWIRILEPKTELVGYGLTNIRKAANKEAKLYKEIIDMKKDFEKKDEVKEKMKEEKPKEVVEKKEEEIIEKKEEDKEPEAPEDEETQEEEEGETKTKKAVKSEVKEAMIKELVKKELKEMMEKKPLLNETKEVKMETKEIKEYKEKVFGTKEGKADLASQWKSAGQLHDYLEKKTMGRVPSIGVSLPFECKENKIELKAADSGHVIPDNYTGAQTTWANIYGAYEEYPAELGAVYQPVIINQLNDEVSTWMLLDKVDFSNQSTITFIARWARNTDVGGYTEANAVATMTNEDFDGHVGRVKCHQIFSYYKADVSVSGPLMKFASAAGGIGDVYSKEIQDSTKDLMKAMNQALLSTGDGTAENACLGFEVLCITTGNIYAHARSTWSTLQAGGNDDMSSAPITLKKMRAMIRTACTNGARKQDLVFICDPLQEDFIKALIQDMQRIVPTSGVVGFTGLITLDGVPIFPDVDCQTDDLFLIDRAHTKIGLNTPPVYEELGKQGDSRRGIIKCYWNLYCTAPNHNYWIYGLATS
;
A
#
# COMPACT_ATOMS: atom_id res chain seq x y z
N MET A 1 -28.12 -23.23 -28.18
CA MET A 1 -28.11 -22.55 -26.87
C MET A 1 -28.83 -21.23 -27.02
N PRO A 2 -29.69 -20.84 -26.07
CA PRO A 2 -30.30 -19.51 -26.07
C PRO A 2 -29.20 -18.42 -26.02
N ILE A 3 -29.38 -17.36 -26.81
CA ILE A 3 -28.47 -16.22 -26.90
C ILE A 3 -29.16 -15.06 -26.15
N GLY A 4 -28.87 -14.96 -24.85
CA GLY A 4 -29.60 -14.05 -23.96
C GLY A 4 -31.09 -14.39 -23.93
N PRO A 5 -32.01 -13.44 -24.19
CA PRO A 5 -33.46 -13.71 -24.19
C PRO A 5 -33.97 -14.39 -25.47
N TYR A 6 -33.10 -14.67 -26.46
CA TYR A 6 -33.51 -15.23 -27.75
C TYR A 6 -33.19 -16.73 -27.83
N LYS A 7 -34.10 -17.51 -28.41
CA LYS A 7 -33.97 -18.98 -28.53
C LYS A 7 -32.71 -19.41 -29.28
N ASP A 8 -32.35 -18.67 -30.32
CA ASP A 8 -31.18 -18.87 -31.17
C ASP A 8 -30.80 -17.57 -31.91
N PHE A 9 -29.71 -17.61 -32.68
CA PHE A 9 -29.21 -16.46 -33.43
C PHE A 9 -30.20 -15.96 -34.47
N GLY A 10 -30.93 -16.86 -35.13
CA GLY A 10 -31.97 -16.53 -36.10
C GLY A 10 -33.11 -15.74 -35.47
N ALA A 11 -33.56 -16.16 -34.29
CA ALA A 11 -34.57 -15.46 -33.50
C ALA A 11 -34.11 -14.06 -33.07
N CYS A 12 -32.85 -13.91 -32.68
CA CYS A 12 -32.27 -12.60 -32.37
C CYS A 12 -32.27 -11.67 -33.60
N VAL A 13 -31.78 -12.16 -34.75
CA VAL A 13 -31.70 -11.35 -35.98
C VAL A 13 -33.09 -10.95 -36.46
N ALA A 14 -34.05 -11.88 -36.42
CA ALA A 14 -35.44 -11.59 -36.76
C ALA A 14 -36.05 -10.53 -35.83
N ALA A 15 -35.77 -10.59 -34.53
CA ALA A 15 -36.23 -9.60 -33.56
C ALA A 15 -35.61 -8.21 -33.81
N GLN A 16 -34.32 -8.12 -34.15
CA GLN A 16 -33.65 -6.86 -34.45
C GLN A 16 -34.10 -6.26 -35.79
N LYS A 17 -34.41 -7.10 -36.79
CA LYS A 17 -35.06 -6.66 -38.04
C LYS A 17 -36.45 -6.09 -37.79
N LYS A 18 -37.26 -6.72 -36.93
CA LYS A 18 -38.56 -6.18 -36.51
C LYS A 18 -38.44 -4.82 -35.81
N LYS A 19 -37.27 -4.51 -35.23
CA LYS A 19 -36.92 -3.20 -34.65
C LYS A 19 -36.34 -2.21 -35.68
N GLY A 20 -36.46 -2.49 -36.97
CA GLY A 20 -36.05 -1.60 -38.05
C GLY A 20 -34.55 -1.61 -38.37
N LYS A 21 -33.78 -2.57 -37.86
CA LYS A 21 -32.35 -2.71 -38.21
C LYS A 21 -32.18 -3.44 -39.54
N SER A 22 -31.22 -3.00 -40.35
CA SER A 22 -30.81 -3.72 -41.57
C SER A 22 -30.27 -5.12 -41.24
N ASP A 23 -30.28 -6.05 -42.19
CA ASP A 23 -29.81 -7.43 -41.95
C ASP A 23 -28.37 -7.46 -41.43
N GLU A 24 -27.50 -6.65 -42.00
CA GLU A 24 -26.10 -6.57 -41.59
C GLU A 24 -25.94 -6.00 -40.17
N SER A 25 -26.70 -4.95 -39.83
CA SER A 25 -26.69 -4.35 -38.49
C SER A 25 -27.26 -5.33 -37.45
N ALA A 26 -28.36 -6.01 -37.78
CA ALA A 26 -28.99 -7.02 -36.94
C ALA A 26 -28.04 -8.19 -36.64
N ARG A 27 -27.33 -8.69 -37.66
CA ARG A 27 -26.33 -9.75 -37.50
C ARG A 27 -25.12 -9.30 -36.68
N LYS A 28 -24.63 -8.06 -36.84
CA LYS A 28 -23.56 -7.50 -36.00
C LYS A 28 -23.96 -7.44 -34.53
N ILE A 29 -25.16 -6.93 -34.24
CA ILE A 29 -25.68 -6.82 -32.86
C ILE A 29 -25.84 -8.22 -32.25
N CYS A 30 -26.49 -9.14 -32.95
CA CYS A 30 -26.69 -10.50 -32.45
C CYS A 30 -25.38 -11.28 -32.33
N GLY A 31 -24.40 -11.04 -33.20
CA GLY A 31 -23.05 -11.61 -33.09
C GLY A 31 -22.30 -11.08 -31.87
N HIS A 32 -22.52 -9.82 -31.49
CA HIS A 32 -21.94 -9.29 -30.27
C HIS A 32 -22.59 -9.87 -29.02
N ILE A 33 -23.92 -10.02 -29.00
CA ILE A 33 -24.65 -10.68 -27.91
C ILE A 33 -24.25 -12.15 -27.79
N GLU A 34 -24.08 -12.85 -28.92
CA GLU A 34 -23.62 -14.23 -28.93
C GLU A 34 -22.21 -14.36 -28.34
N LYS A 35 -21.28 -13.48 -28.73
CA LYS A 35 -19.92 -13.40 -28.16
C LYS A 35 -19.95 -13.11 -26.66
N MET A 36 -20.84 -12.24 -26.19
CA MET A 36 -21.00 -11.97 -24.76
C MET A 36 -21.63 -13.15 -24.01
N SER A 37 -22.58 -13.87 -24.63
CA SER A 37 -23.21 -15.05 -24.02
C SER A 37 -22.29 -16.28 -23.99
N LYS A 38 -21.35 -16.37 -24.92
CA LYS A 38 -20.30 -17.41 -24.97
C LYS A 38 -19.02 -16.99 -24.21
N GLY A 39 -18.90 -15.72 -23.83
CA GLY A 39 -17.71 -15.14 -23.22
C GLY A 39 -17.81 -15.07 -21.69
N LYS A 40 -17.77 -16.24 -21.04
CA LYS A 40 -17.38 -16.38 -19.62
C LYS A 40 -16.44 -17.58 -19.38
N GLU A 41 -15.70 -17.99 -20.39
CA GLU A 41 -14.42 -18.67 -20.18
C GLU A 41 -13.32 -17.61 -20.14
N LYS A 42 -12.74 -17.44 -18.95
CA LYS A 42 -11.59 -16.56 -18.71
C LYS A 42 -10.37 -17.15 -19.43
N THR A 43 -10.11 -16.72 -20.66
CA THR A 43 -8.74 -16.79 -21.21
C THR A 43 -7.90 -15.72 -20.52
N ILE A 44 -7.23 -16.12 -19.44
CA ILE A 44 -6.03 -15.46 -18.94
C ILE A 44 -4.95 -15.73 -19.98
N LYS A 45 -4.41 -14.67 -20.59
CA LYS A 45 -3.17 -14.77 -21.35
C LYS A 45 -2.03 -14.93 -20.35
N THR A 46 -1.72 -16.16 -19.98
CA THR A 46 -0.40 -16.57 -19.51
C THR A 46 0.30 -17.32 -20.63
N SER A 47 1.56 -16.97 -20.83
CA SER A 47 2.48 -17.65 -21.72
C SER A 47 2.58 -19.15 -21.38
N LYS A 48 2.39 -19.99 -22.40
CA LYS A 48 2.75 -21.42 -22.47
C LYS A 48 2.47 -22.29 -21.23
N LEU A 49 1.24 -22.81 -21.14
CA LEU A 49 0.91 -24.24 -20.94
C LEU A 49 -0.61 -24.35 -20.75
N ASN A 50 -1.31 -24.85 -21.78
CA ASN A 50 -2.71 -25.22 -21.69
C ASN A 50 -2.81 -26.60 -21.05
N LEU A 51 -3.30 -26.69 -19.82
CA LEU A 51 -3.72 -27.94 -19.18
C LEU A 51 -5.03 -27.66 -18.44
N GLU A 52 -6.12 -28.28 -18.91
CA GLU A 52 -7.37 -28.38 -18.18
C GLU A 52 -7.14 -29.28 -16.96
N ILE A 53 -7.36 -28.73 -15.76
CA ILE A 53 -7.31 -29.46 -14.50
C ILE A 53 -8.59 -30.30 -14.43
N LYS A 54 -8.46 -31.62 -14.54
CA LYS A 54 -9.50 -32.55 -14.09
C LYS A 54 -9.16 -32.92 -12.65
N GLU A 55 -9.93 -32.40 -11.71
CA GLU A 55 -9.97 -32.95 -10.34
C GLU A 55 -10.52 -34.39 -10.44
N ASP A 56 -9.66 -35.39 -10.24
CA ASP A 56 -10.14 -36.74 -9.95
C ASP A 56 -10.75 -36.70 -8.53
N ASP A 57 -12.06 -37.01 -8.44
CA ASP A 57 -12.83 -37.30 -7.23
C ASP A 57 -12.86 -36.27 -6.08
N GLY A 58 -12.58 -34.99 -6.35
CA GLY A 58 -12.90 -33.91 -5.40
C GLY A 58 -12.15 -34.02 -4.07
N GLU A 59 -10.97 -34.62 -4.03
CA GLU A 59 -10.01 -34.57 -2.93
C GLU A 59 -8.79 -33.75 -3.36
N PHE A 60 -8.12 -33.07 -2.42
CA PHE A 60 -6.98 -32.21 -2.72
C PHE A 60 -5.70 -32.78 -2.11
N TYR A 61 -4.70 -33.01 -2.96
CA TYR A 61 -3.43 -33.62 -2.59
C TYR A 61 -2.26 -32.74 -3.01
N THR A 62 -1.19 -32.76 -2.23
CA THR A 62 0.11 -32.21 -2.62
C THR A 62 1.22 -33.22 -2.34
N ARG A 63 2.36 -33.05 -3.01
CA ARG A 63 3.53 -33.89 -2.81
C ARG A 63 4.77 -33.02 -2.71
N GLY A 64 5.79 -33.47 -2.00
CA GLY A 64 7.06 -32.76 -1.99
C GLY A 64 8.03 -33.23 -0.93
N PHE A 65 9.15 -32.53 -0.81
CA PHE A 65 10.14 -32.82 0.23
C PHE A 65 9.83 -31.99 1.47
N ILE A 66 9.71 -32.64 2.63
CA ILE A 66 9.54 -31.92 3.91
C ILE A 66 10.87 -31.58 4.57
N ALA A 67 11.91 -32.35 4.25
CA ALA A 67 13.26 -32.19 4.76
C ALA A 67 14.26 -32.79 3.76
N THR A 68 15.47 -32.26 3.74
CA THR A 68 16.60 -32.80 2.97
C THR A 68 17.85 -32.87 3.84
N THR A 69 18.87 -33.61 3.39
CA THR A 69 20.16 -33.74 4.09
C THR A 69 21.12 -32.55 3.85
N HIS A 70 20.66 -31.53 3.13
CA HIS A 70 21.34 -30.23 3.04
C HIS A 70 21.42 -29.55 4.40
N ILE A 71 22.46 -28.73 4.59
CA ILE A 71 22.55 -27.82 5.74
C ILE A 71 21.49 -26.73 5.56
N ASP A 72 20.66 -26.53 6.56
CA ASP A 72 19.57 -25.56 6.52
C ASP A 72 19.98 -24.16 7.04
N ASP A 73 19.05 -23.20 7.00
CA ASP A 73 19.32 -21.81 7.40
C ASP A 73 19.58 -21.63 8.92
N VAL A 74 19.36 -22.67 9.75
CA VAL A 74 19.65 -22.66 11.19
C VAL A 74 20.88 -23.51 11.53
N ASP A 75 21.71 -23.83 10.52
CA ASP A 75 22.91 -24.63 10.63
C ASP A 75 22.63 -26.07 11.15
N ASP A 76 21.47 -26.64 10.81
CA ASP A 76 21.14 -28.05 11.04
C ASP A 76 21.41 -28.90 9.80
N ARG A 77 21.88 -30.13 10.00
CA ARG A 77 21.97 -31.16 8.96
C ARG A 77 21.28 -32.43 9.42
N ILE A 78 20.44 -32.99 8.57
CA ILE A 78 19.70 -34.22 8.85
C ILE A 78 20.43 -35.38 8.18
N VAL A 79 20.74 -36.45 8.91
CA VAL A 79 21.34 -37.64 8.28
C VAL A 79 20.27 -38.50 7.60
N LYS A 80 20.69 -39.28 6.60
CA LYS A 80 19.78 -40.11 5.80
C LYS A 80 18.97 -41.07 6.68
N GLU A 81 19.62 -41.67 7.67
CA GLU A 81 19.02 -42.62 8.61
C GLU A 81 17.91 -41.96 9.45
N THR A 82 18.02 -40.66 9.73
CA THR A 82 16.96 -39.88 10.40
C THR A 82 15.76 -39.67 9.48
N LEU A 83 16.00 -39.36 8.19
CA LEU A 83 14.92 -39.27 7.21
C LEU A 83 14.20 -40.62 7.01
N GLU A 84 14.93 -41.75 7.06
CA GLU A 84 14.36 -43.10 6.98
C GLU A 84 13.48 -43.40 8.20
N SER A 85 13.98 -43.12 9.41
CA SER A 85 13.23 -43.24 10.67
C SER A 85 11.94 -42.41 10.64
N TRP A 86 12.01 -41.17 10.14
CA TRP A 86 10.84 -40.30 9.99
C TRP A 86 9.87 -40.80 8.92
N SER A 87 10.36 -41.37 7.82
CA SER A 87 9.50 -41.99 6.81
C SER A 87 8.70 -43.16 7.39
N ASP A 88 9.35 -44.03 8.16
CA ASP A 88 8.68 -45.13 8.84
C ASP A 88 7.62 -44.64 9.84
N LYS A 89 7.91 -43.54 10.56
CA LYS A 89 6.95 -42.90 11.46
C LYS A 89 5.75 -42.33 10.70
N ILE A 90 5.96 -41.56 9.64
CA ILE A 90 4.90 -40.99 8.81
C ILE A 90 3.97 -42.11 8.29
N ASN A 91 4.56 -43.17 7.75
CA ASN A 91 3.84 -44.30 7.16
C ASN A 91 3.08 -45.14 8.21
N SER A 92 3.46 -45.08 9.49
CA SER A 92 2.81 -45.83 10.57
C SER A 92 1.76 -45.02 11.34
N THR A 93 1.90 -43.70 11.45
CA THR A 93 1.01 -42.88 12.30
C THR A 93 0.13 -41.88 11.55
N ASN A 94 0.31 -41.67 10.24
CA ASN A 94 -0.34 -40.58 9.48
C ASN A 94 -0.19 -39.23 10.20
N LEU A 95 1.04 -38.72 10.26
CA LEU A 95 1.37 -37.46 10.93
C LEU A 95 0.51 -36.29 10.43
N PRO A 96 0.06 -35.42 11.36
CA PRO A 96 -0.70 -34.21 11.03
C PRO A 96 0.18 -33.19 10.32
N VAL A 97 -0.45 -32.38 9.48
CA VAL A 97 0.18 -31.25 8.79
C VAL A 97 -0.42 -29.97 9.31
N SER A 98 0.43 -29.07 9.81
CA SER A 98 0.03 -27.77 10.33
C SER A 98 0.05 -26.69 9.23
N LEU A 99 -0.65 -25.58 9.46
CA LEU A 99 -0.46 -24.36 8.68
C LEU A 99 0.48 -23.44 9.44
N HIS A 100 1.57 -22.98 8.81
CA HIS A 100 2.52 -22.03 9.42
C HIS A 100 3.11 -22.44 10.77
N HIS A 101 3.29 -23.75 11.01
CA HIS A 101 3.77 -24.29 12.27
C HIS A 101 2.85 -24.12 13.49
N ASP A 102 1.55 -23.94 13.27
CA ASP A 102 0.58 -23.97 14.37
C ASP A 102 0.17 -25.41 14.70
N ILE A 103 1.00 -26.08 15.52
CA ILE A 103 0.71 -27.44 15.99
C ILE A 103 -0.52 -27.51 16.91
N ASN A 104 -0.96 -26.38 17.45
CA ASN A 104 -2.10 -26.32 18.38
C ASN A 104 -3.43 -26.08 17.66
N ASP A 105 -3.44 -26.05 16.32
CA ASP A 105 -4.68 -25.94 15.56
C ASP A 105 -5.62 -27.08 15.96
N PRO A 106 -6.78 -26.78 16.58
CA PRO A 106 -7.73 -27.80 17.00
C PRO A 106 -8.35 -28.55 15.80
N THR A 107 -8.21 -27.99 14.59
CA THR A 107 -8.67 -28.56 13.35
C THR A 107 -7.50 -29.05 12.49
N LEU A 108 -7.55 -30.32 12.09
CA LEU A 108 -6.52 -30.90 11.24
C LEU A 108 -6.59 -30.31 9.82
N VAL A 109 -5.59 -29.52 9.43
CA VAL A 109 -5.49 -28.91 8.08
C VAL A 109 -5.28 -29.99 7.02
N ALA A 110 -4.30 -30.86 7.23
CA ALA A 110 -3.98 -31.96 6.33
C ALA A 110 -3.37 -33.13 7.11
N LYS A 111 -3.26 -34.29 6.44
CA LYS A 111 -2.54 -35.46 6.97
C LYS A 111 -1.63 -36.04 5.91
N SER A 112 -0.52 -36.62 6.35
CA SER A 112 0.30 -37.48 5.48
C SER A 112 -0.46 -38.74 5.08
N ILE A 113 -0.19 -39.20 3.86
CA ILE A 113 -0.73 -40.43 3.26
C ILE A 113 0.38 -41.45 3.05
N SER A 114 1.49 -41.00 2.49
CA SER A 114 2.66 -41.84 2.23
C SER A 114 3.93 -41.01 2.34
N SER A 115 5.04 -41.69 2.61
CA SER A 115 6.37 -41.08 2.59
C SER A 115 7.44 -42.07 2.10
N SER A 116 8.52 -41.53 1.56
CA SER A 116 9.70 -42.28 1.15
C SER A 116 10.94 -41.38 1.14
N VAL A 117 12.11 -41.94 1.42
CA VAL A 117 13.38 -41.22 1.23
C VAL A 117 13.85 -41.39 -0.21
N LYS A 118 14.06 -40.28 -0.92
CA LYS A 118 14.56 -40.27 -2.31
C LYS A 118 15.93 -39.63 -2.36
N LYS A 119 16.79 -40.15 -3.24
CA LYS A 119 18.07 -39.53 -3.56
C LYS A 119 17.84 -38.40 -4.57
N LEU A 120 18.43 -37.23 -4.31
CA LEU A 120 18.40 -36.04 -5.16
C LEU A 120 19.52 -36.08 -6.21
N ASP A 121 19.43 -35.21 -7.21
CA ASP A 121 20.36 -35.18 -8.35
C ASP A 121 21.80 -34.79 -7.94
N ASP A 122 21.94 -34.02 -6.88
CA ASP A 122 23.22 -33.61 -6.26
C ASP A 122 23.85 -34.70 -5.37
N GLY A 123 23.14 -35.81 -5.14
CA GLY A 123 23.58 -36.92 -4.31
C GLY A 123 23.11 -36.87 -2.85
N GLU A 124 22.50 -35.77 -2.41
CA GLU A 124 21.83 -35.65 -1.11
C GLU A 124 20.52 -36.47 -1.09
N TYR A 125 19.87 -36.55 0.07
CA TYR A 125 18.62 -37.28 0.25
C TYR A 125 17.51 -36.35 0.73
N GLY A 126 16.28 -36.63 0.33
CA GLY A 126 15.09 -35.89 0.75
C GLY A 126 13.97 -36.82 1.23
N LEU A 127 13.26 -36.41 2.28
CA LEU A 127 12.06 -37.08 2.77
C LEU A 127 10.85 -36.59 1.97
N TRP A 128 10.45 -37.41 0.99
CA TRP A 128 9.31 -37.16 0.13
C TRP A 128 8.01 -37.59 0.81
N VAL A 129 6.99 -36.74 0.79
CA VAL A 129 5.66 -37.04 1.34
C VAL A 129 4.56 -36.79 0.31
N GLU A 130 3.44 -37.47 0.53
CA GLU A 130 2.14 -37.18 -0.07
C GLU A 130 1.16 -36.76 1.03
N THR A 131 0.50 -35.63 0.83
CA THR A 131 -0.35 -34.98 1.83
C THR A 131 -1.77 -34.84 1.31
N HIS A 132 -2.76 -35.25 2.10
CA HIS A 132 -4.19 -35.08 1.81
C HIS A 132 -4.78 -33.99 2.71
N TYR A 133 -5.46 -33.02 2.10
CA TYR A 133 -6.02 -31.86 2.78
C TYR A 133 -7.47 -32.08 3.19
N ASN A 134 -7.78 -31.61 4.40
CA ASN A 134 -9.12 -31.66 4.94
C ASN A 134 -9.97 -30.53 4.36
N LYS A 135 -10.87 -30.87 3.44
CA LYS A 135 -11.81 -29.90 2.84
C LYS A 135 -12.78 -29.26 3.84
N ALA A 136 -12.99 -29.88 5.00
CA ALA A 136 -13.81 -29.33 6.07
C ALA A 136 -13.04 -28.34 6.97
N HIS A 137 -11.73 -28.16 6.75
CA HIS A 137 -10.95 -27.17 7.48
C HIS A 137 -11.48 -25.75 7.17
N PRO A 138 -11.71 -24.88 8.16
CA PRO A 138 -12.23 -23.53 7.93
C PRO A 138 -11.40 -22.70 6.95
N GLU A 139 -10.09 -22.97 6.90
CA GLU A 139 -9.15 -22.28 6.02
C GLU A 139 -8.82 -23.04 4.73
N PHE A 140 -9.52 -24.14 4.41
CA PHE A 140 -9.21 -24.97 3.24
C PHE A 140 -9.13 -24.15 1.94
N GLU A 141 -10.12 -23.29 1.67
CA GLU A 141 -10.15 -22.44 0.47
C GLU A 141 -8.97 -21.47 0.41
N ASN A 142 -8.52 -20.94 1.56
CA ASN A 142 -7.35 -20.07 1.62
C ASN A 142 -6.07 -20.86 1.38
N VAL A 143 -5.91 -22.01 2.03
CA VAL A 143 -4.74 -22.89 1.85
C VAL A 143 -4.63 -23.36 0.40
N HIS A 144 -5.76 -23.77 -0.18
CA HIS A 144 -5.86 -24.15 -1.60
C HIS A 144 -5.43 -23.00 -2.50
N TYR A 145 -5.99 -21.81 -2.29
CA TYR A 145 -5.62 -20.60 -3.03
C TYR A 145 -4.13 -20.25 -2.88
N GLU A 146 -3.59 -20.33 -1.66
CA GLU A 146 -2.20 -19.99 -1.37
C GLU A 146 -1.21 -20.96 -1.99
N ILE A 147 -1.55 -22.25 -2.02
CA ILE A 147 -0.78 -23.26 -2.76
C ILE A 147 -0.88 -22.95 -4.25
N ASP A 148 -2.09 -22.79 -4.80
CA ASP A 148 -2.29 -22.53 -6.24
C ASP A 148 -1.56 -21.29 -6.76
N ASN A 149 -1.44 -20.25 -5.94
CA ASN A 149 -0.81 -18.98 -6.30
C ASN A 149 0.64 -18.83 -5.80
N ASP A 150 1.31 -19.93 -5.42
CA ASP A 150 2.72 -19.94 -5.02
C ASP A 150 3.06 -19.10 -3.77
N PHE A 151 2.10 -18.92 -2.86
CA PHE A 151 2.33 -18.33 -1.54
C PHE A 151 2.85 -19.37 -0.53
N LEU A 152 2.35 -20.60 -0.61
CA LEU A 152 2.81 -21.76 0.16
C LEU A 152 3.59 -22.72 -0.74
N THR A 153 4.88 -22.44 -0.91
CA THR A 153 5.78 -23.13 -1.85
C THR A 153 6.65 -24.20 -1.21
N ASN A 154 6.70 -24.25 0.12
CA ASN A 154 7.62 -25.11 0.85
C ASN A 154 6.91 -25.82 2.01
N TYR A 155 7.51 -26.93 2.42
CA TYR A 155 7.25 -27.54 3.71
C TYR A 155 8.36 -27.17 4.69
N SER A 156 8.09 -27.35 5.98
CA SER A 156 9.08 -27.23 7.02
C SER A 156 8.73 -28.20 8.15
N ILE A 157 9.72 -28.94 8.65
CA ILE A 157 9.53 -29.97 9.68
C ILE A 157 9.32 -29.37 11.07
N GLU A 158 8.62 -30.12 11.92
CA GLU A 158 8.47 -29.86 13.35
C GLU A 158 9.01 -31.06 14.11
N TYR A 159 10.02 -30.87 14.94
CA TYR A 159 10.69 -31.97 15.64
C TYR A 159 11.07 -31.57 17.07
N THR A 160 11.28 -32.58 17.91
CA THR A 160 11.77 -32.43 19.28
C THR A 160 13.07 -33.20 19.50
N THR A 161 14.01 -32.55 20.17
CA THR A 161 15.29 -33.12 20.58
C THR A 161 15.28 -33.34 22.08
N ASN A 162 15.26 -34.61 22.51
CA ASN A 162 15.01 -34.95 23.91
C ASN A 162 16.29 -35.04 24.78
N ASN A 163 17.49 -34.93 24.18
CA ASN A 163 18.82 -34.92 24.85
C ASN A 163 19.98 -34.90 23.83
N ASP A 164 21.22 -34.89 24.34
CA ASP A 164 22.49 -35.04 23.60
C ASP A 164 22.62 -36.34 22.78
N SER A 165 21.66 -37.27 22.88
CA SER A 165 21.63 -38.49 22.01
C SER A 165 20.71 -38.34 20.82
N THR A 166 20.08 -37.18 20.65
CA THR A 166 19.26 -36.84 19.47
C THR A 166 19.99 -35.94 18.50
N THR A 167 21.03 -35.24 18.95
CA THR A 167 21.85 -34.34 18.13
C THR A 167 23.30 -34.35 18.59
N HIS A 168 24.23 -34.06 17.69
CA HIS A 168 25.61 -33.70 18.05
C HIS A 168 26.11 -32.55 17.16
N MET A 169 27.21 -31.91 17.53
CA MET A 169 27.84 -30.86 16.73
C MET A 169 29.02 -31.43 15.93
N GLU A 170 29.10 -31.13 14.64
CA GLU A 170 30.20 -31.51 13.74
C GLU A 170 30.73 -30.25 13.04
N GLU A 171 32.05 -30.14 12.89
CA GLU A 171 32.65 -29.04 12.13
C GLU A 171 32.69 -29.42 10.64
N ILE A 172 31.88 -28.74 9.83
CA ILE A 172 31.81 -28.93 8.37
C ILE A 172 32.14 -27.58 7.71
N ASP A 173 33.14 -27.56 6.84
CA ASP A 173 33.61 -26.35 6.14
C ASP A 173 33.91 -25.16 7.05
N GLY A 174 34.45 -25.43 8.25
CA GLY A 174 34.81 -24.40 9.24
C GLY A 174 33.64 -23.79 10.00
N LYS A 175 32.45 -24.41 9.92
CA LYS A 175 31.27 -24.04 10.71
C LYS A 175 30.85 -25.23 11.59
N TRP A 176 30.39 -24.92 12.80
CA TRP A 176 29.78 -25.90 13.69
C TRP A 176 28.33 -26.11 13.29
N ILE A 177 28.05 -27.28 12.71
CA ILE A 177 26.72 -27.69 12.23
C ILE A 177 26.14 -28.68 13.23
N ARG A 178 24.84 -28.56 13.53
CA ARG A 178 24.13 -29.51 14.39
C ARG A 178 23.57 -30.66 13.55
N ILE A 179 24.04 -31.86 13.82
CA ILE A 179 23.59 -33.08 13.13
C ILE A 179 22.39 -33.67 13.87
N LEU A 180 21.25 -33.82 13.19
CA LEU A 180 20.05 -34.48 13.73
C LEU A 180 20.13 -35.99 13.53
N GLU A 181 20.26 -36.74 14.62
CA GLU A 181 20.44 -38.19 14.64
C GLU A 181 19.09 -38.95 14.57
N PRO A 182 19.10 -40.27 14.25
CA PRO A 182 17.87 -41.05 14.04
C PRO A 182 16.89 -41.11 15.22
N LYS A 183 17.33 -40.71 16.41
CA LYS A 183 16.51 -40.58 17.63
C LYS A 183 15.77 -39.24 17.75
N THR A 184 16.02 -38.28 16.86
CA THR A 184 15.25 -37.03 16.80
C THR A 184 13.79 -37.36 16.48
N GLU A 185 12.86 -36.86 17.30
CA GLU A 185 11.46 -37.19 17.17
C GLU A 185 10.75 -36.21 16.23
N LEU A 186 10.27 -36.70 15.08
CA LEU A 186 9.40 -35.91 14.20
C LEU A 186 8.03 -35.76 14.85
N VAL A 187 7.60 -34.53 15.12
CA VAL A 187 6.30 -34.21 15.71
C VAL A 187 5.25 -33.97 14.63
N GLY A 188 5.64 -33.29 13.55
CA GLY A 188 4.77 -32.91 12.45
C GLY A 188 5.55 -32.23 11.33
N TYR A 189 4.83 -31.65 10.38
CA TYR A 189 5.42 -30.72 9.41
C TYR A 189 4.36 -29.70 8.99
N GLY A 190 4.81 -28.50 8.66
CA GLY A 190 3.95 -27.37 8.32
C GLY A 190 4.09 -26.91 6.89
N LEU A 191 3.01 -26.36 6.34
CA LEU A 191 3.05 -25.60 5.09
C LEU A 191 3.57 -24.19 5.36
N THR A 192 4.52 -23.77 4.54
CA THR A 192 5.17 -22.48 4.72
C THR A 192 5.59 -21.84 3.41
N ASN A 193 5.99 -20.58 3.48
CA ASN A 193 6.60 -19.90 2.36
C ASN A 193 8.12 -20.11 2.39
N ILE A 194 8.78 -19.94 1.25
CA ILE A 194 10.23 -20.07 1.12
C ILE A 194 11.05 -19.21 2.09
N ARG A 195 10.50 -18.08 2.57
CA ARG A 195 11.19 -17.17 3.50
C ARG A 195 11.19 -17.66 4.94
N LYS A 196 10.26 -18.55 5.28
CA LYS A 196 10.08 -19.13 6.62
C LYS A 196 10.53 -20.59 6.68
N ALA A 197 10.76 -21.25 5.55
CA ALA A 197 11.31 -22.60 5.52
C ALA A 197 12.78 -22.57 5.94
N ALA A 198 13.13 -23.32 6.99
CA ALA A 198 14.54 -23.48 7.39
C ALA A 198 15.33 -24.18 6.29
N ASN A 199 14.79 -25.27 5.73
CA ASN A 199 15.38 -26.00 4.63
C ASN A 199 14.77 -25.54 3.29
N LYS A 200 15.49 -24.70 2.54
CA LYS A 200 15.00 -24.15 1.26
C LYS A 200 14.77 -25.18 0.16
N GLU A 201 15.37 -26.37 0.27
CA GLU A 201 15.20 -27.48 -0.66
C GLU A 201 13.99 -28.37 -0.31
N ALA A 202 13.33 -28.14 0.82
CA ALA A 202 12.05 -28.75 1.19
C ALA A 202 10.87 -28.15 0.38
N LYS A 203 10.87 -28.38 -0.93
CA LYS A 203 9.94 -27.80 -1.90
C LYS A 203 8.65 -28.62 -2.00
N LEU A 204 7.53 -27.89 -2.12
CA LEU A 204 6.23 -28.44 -2.46
C LEU A 204 6.09 -28.49 -3.99
N TYR A 205 5.71 -29.65 -4.51
CA TYR A 205 5.48 -29.89 -5.92
C TYR A 205 3.98 -30.07 -6.19
N LYS A 206 3.46 -29.23 -7.08
CA LYS A 206 2.10 -29.36 -7.62
C LYS A 206 2.11 -30.41 -8.72
N GLU A 207 2.07 -31.69 -8.38
CA GLU A 207 1.77 -32.71 -9.38
C GLU A 207 0.27 -33.01 -9.38
N ILE A 208 -0.38 -32.74 -10.51
CA ILE A 208 -1.76 -33.15 -10.79
C ILE A 208 -1.77 -34.67 -10.91
N ILE A 209 -2.40 -35.37 -9.97
CA ILE A 209 -2.60 -36.81 -10.02
C ILE A 209 -3.82 -37.08 -10.92
N ASP A 210 -3.60 -37.50 -12.16
CA ASP A 210 -4.60 -38.19 -12.98
C ASP A 210 -4.56 -39.68 -12.53
N MET A 211 -5.34 -40.04 -11.52
CA MET A 211 -5.14 -41.26 -10.74
C MET A 211 -5.63 -42.54 -11.44
N LYS A 212 -6.05 -42.46 -12.70
CA LYS A 212 -6.62 -43.59 -13.46
C LYS A 212 -5.66 -44.35 -14.37
N LYS A 213 -4.38 -43.97 -14.55
CA LYS A 213 -3.52 -44.63 -15.57
C LYS A 213 -2.46 -45.63 -15.08
N ASP A 214 -2.10 -45.64 -13.81
CA ASP A 214 -0.95 -46.45 -13.34
C ASP A 214 -1.32 -47.72 -12.57
N PHE A 215 -2.60 -47.93 -12.23
CA PHE A 215 -3.04 -49.20 -11.61
C PHE A 215 -3.47 -50.27 -12.63
N GLU A 216 -3.93 -49.90 -13.83
CA GLU A 216 -4.33 -50.89 -14.86
C GLU A 216 -3.14 -51.53 -15.60
N LYS A 217 -1.94 -50.93 -15.54
CA LYS A 217 -0.76 -51.46 -16.25
C LYS A 217 0.01 -52.55 -15.52
N LYS A 218 -0.34 -52.89 -14.26
CA LYS A 218 0.34 -53.97 -13.53
C LYS A 218 -0.24 -55.36 -13.77
N ASP A 219 -1.41 -55.47 -14.40
CA ASP A 219 -2.02 -56.76 -14.72
C ASP A 219 -1.77 -57.26 -16.16
N GLU A 220 -1.30 -56.42 -17.09
CA GLU A 220 -1.05 -56.84 -18.48
C GLU A 220 0.40 -57.31 -18.79
N VAL A 221 1.35 -57.19 -17.87
CA VAL A 221 2.78 -57.52 -18.15
C VAL A 221 3.16 -58.97 -17.81
N LYS A 222 2.21 -59.82 -17.39
CA LYS A 222 2.47 -61.27 -17.19
C LYS A 222 2.17 -62.16 -18.40
N GLU A 223 1.59 -61.63 -19.48
CA GLU A 223 1.30 -62.39 -20.69
C GLU A 223 1.86 -61.68 -21.93
N LYS A 224 3.16 -61.79 -22.16
CA LYS A 224 3.74 -62.13 -23.47
C LYS A 224 5.27 -62.11 -23.43
N MET A 225 5.80 -63.33 -23.52
CA MET A 225 6.92 -63.77 -24.37
C MET A 225 8.26 -63.05 -24.17
N LYS A 226 9.26 -63.69 -23.55
CA LYS A 226 10.10 -64.77 -24.13
C LYS A 226 10.57 -64.49 -25.55
N GLU A 227 11.88 -64.63 -25.66
CA GLU A 227 12.70 -64.96 -26.83
C GLU A 227 13.37 -63.82 -27.61
N GLU A 228 14.70 -63.95 -27.54
CA GLU A 228 15.74 -63.58 -28.49
C GLU A 228 16.52 -62.27 -28.33
N LYS A 229 17.83 -62.53 -28.32
CA LYS A 229 19.04 -61.72 -28.11
C LYS A 229 19.93 -62.09 -29.32
N PRO A 230 21.08 -61.46 -29.55
CA PRO A 230 21.35 -60.06 -29.89
C PRO A 230 22.24 -59.97 -31.16
N LYS A 231 22.63 -58.76 -31.60
CA LYS A 231 23.95 -58.52 -32.23
C LYS A 231 24.34 -57.04 -32.22
N GLU A 232 25.19 -56.71 -31.25
CA GLU A 232 26.52 -56.08 -31.36
C GLU A 232 26.90 -55.15 -32.53
N VAL A 233 27.51 -54.02 -32.14
CA VAL A 233 28.90 -53.55 -32.45
C VAL A 233 29.10 -52.30 -33.35
N VAL A 234 29.57 -51.24 -32.65
CA VAL A 234 30.79 -50.40 -32.90
C VAL A 234 30.67 -48.99 -33.51
N GLU A 235 30.88 -48.03 -32.59
CA GLU A 235 31.90 -46.96 -32.51
C GLU A 235 32.15 -45.89 -33.61
N LYS A 236 32.20 -44.64 -33.09
CA LYS A 236 33.28 -43.61 -33.14
C LYS A 236 33.30 -42.51 -34.22
N LYS A 237 33.06 -41.29 -33.71
CA LYS A 237 33.98 -40.13 -33.51
C LYS A 237 34.53 -39.29 -34.68
N GLU A 238 34.41 -37.98 -34.43
CA GLU A 238 35.41 -36.88 -34.51
C GLU A 238 35.57 -36.01 -35.77
N GLU A 239 35.20 -34.73 -35.54
CA GLU A 239 36.01 -33.48 -35.61
C GLU A 239 36.24 -32.68 -36.91
N GLU A 240 35.87 -31.38 -36.74
CA GLU A 240 36.51 -30.10 -37.10
C GLU A 240 36.97 -29.77 -38.53
N ILE A 241 36.78 -28.50 -38.93
CA ILE A 241 37.84 -27.47 -39.19
C ILE A 241 37.27 -26.28 -40.03
N ILE A 242 37.17 -25.10 -39.37
CA ILE A 242 37.87 -23.82 -39.66
C ILE A 242 37.50 -22.89 -40.86
N GLU A 243 37.10 -21.67 -40.46
CA GLU A 243 37.64 -20.32 -40.79
C GLU A 243 37.20 -19.43 -41.99
N LYS A 244 36.99 -18.14 -41.60
CA LYS A 244 37.53 -16.87 -42.16
C LYS A 244 36.86 -16.23 -43.39
N LYS A 245 36.82 -14.89 -43.58
CA LYS A 245 37.09 -13.66 -42.77
C LYS A 245 36.77 -12.42 -43.66
N GLU A 246 36.61 -11.27 -43.00
CA GLU A 246 37.08 -9.90 -43.35
C GLU A 246 36.38 -8.98 -44.39
N GLU A 247 35.86 -7.84 -43.86
CA GLU A 247 36.41 -6.44 -43.95
C GLU A 247 36.79 -5.90 -45.36
N ASP A 248 36.62 -4.62 -45.74
CA ASP A 248 36.72 -3.37 -44.96
C ASP A 248 36.39 -2.12 -45.83
N LYS A 249 36.31 -0.96 -45.14
CA LYS A 249 36.74 0.43 -45.53
C LYS A 249 35.81 1.51 -46.13
N GLU A 250 35.67 2.56 -45.31
CA GLU A 250 35.60 4.04 -45.54
C GLU A 250 36.88 4.61 -46.24
N PRO A 251 37.04 5.92 -46.61
CA PRO A 251 36.48 7.17 -46.01
C PRO A 251 36.22 8.39 -46.98
N GLU A 252 35.99 9.56 -46.37
CA GLU A 252 36.32 10.98 -46.77
C GLU A 252 35.27 11.95 -47.39
N ALA A 253 35.34 13.21 -46.93
CA ALA A 253 34.71 14.48 -47.37
C ALA A 253 35.85 15.50 -47.70
N PRO A 254 35.68 16.66 -48.41
CA PRO A 254 34.91 17.87 -47.97
C PRO A 254 34.38 18.87 -49.08
N GLU A 255 33.68 19.94 -48.61
CA GLU A 255 33.48 21.36 -49.09
C GLU A 255 33.11 21.75 -50.56
N ASP A 256 32.00 22.54 -50.77
CA ASP A 256 32.00 24.01 -51.02
C ASP A 256 30.67 24.63 -51.58
N GLU A 257 30.40 25.87 -51.13
CA GLU A 257 29.75 27.09 -51.69
C GLU A 257 28.32 27.25 -52.31
N GLU A 258 27.85 28.50 -52.18
CA GLU A 258 26.55 29.18 -52.41
C GLU A 258 26.04 29.23 -53.88
N THR A 259 24.71 29.31 -54.13
CA THR A 259 23.98 30.49 -54.67
C THR A 259 22.46 30.23 -54.88
N GLN A 260 21.73 31.31 -55.22
CA GLN A 260 20.32 31.66 -55.00
C GLN A 260 19.25 31.12 -55.99
N GLU A 261 18.00 31.29 -55.53
CA GLU A 261 16.79 31.80 -56.22
C GLU A 261 15.81 30.89 -57.01
N GLU A 262 14.53 31.11 -56.65
CA GLU A 262 13.25 30.93 -57.34
C GLU A 262 12.76 29.52 -57.77
N GLU A 263 11.69 29.06 -57.12
CA GLU A 263 10.39 28.88 -57.79
C GLU A 263 9.24 28.71 -56.77
N GLU A 264 8.22 29.57 -56.88
CA GLU A 264 6.93 29.48 -56.23
C GLU A 264 6.08 28.36 -56.86
N GLY A 265 5.35 27.59 -56.04
CA GLY A 265 4.18 26.85 -56.51
C GLY A 265 3.86 25.59 -55.72
N GLU A 266 2.66 25.53 -55.16
CA GLU A 266 2.01 24.30 -54.64
C GLU A 266 2.58 23.63 -53.38
N THR A 267 2.29 24.18 -52.19
CA THR A 267 2.18 23.34 -50.97
C THR A 267 1.38 23.99 -49.84
N LYS A 268 0.08 24.26 -50.04
CA LYS A 268 -0.82 24.72 -48.97
C LYS A 268 -1.83 23.71 -48.43
N THR A 269 -1.86 22.47 -48.91
CA THR A 269 -2.84 21.45 -48.44
C THR A 269 -2.24 20.27 -47.68
N LYS A 270 -0.90 20.15 -47.55
CA LYS A 270 -0.25 19.08 -46.76
C LYS A 270 0.30 19.52 -45.39
N LYS A 271 0.30 20.82 -45.08
CA LYS A 271 0.82 21.35 -43.80
C LYS A 271 -0.24 21.44 -42.69
N ALA A 272 -1.52 21.59 -43.05
CA ALA A 272 -2.63 21.63 -42.08
C ALA A 272 -3.00 20.23 -41.53
N VAL A 273 -2.91 19.17 -42.34
CA VAL A 273 -3.21 17.80 -41.89
C VAL A 273 -2.10 17.24 -40.99
N LYS A 274 -0.84 17.67 -41.16
CA LYS A 274 0.28 17.27 -40.29
C LYS A 274 0.30 17.99 -38.94
N SER A 275 -0.30 19.18 -38.81
CA SER A 275 -0.42 19.87 -37.51
C SER A 275 -1.56 19.29 -36.68
N GLU A 276 -2.71 18.97 -37.28
CA GLU A 276 -3.83 18.35 -36.55
C GLU A 276 -3.52 16.94 -36.04
N VAL A 277 -2.80 16.12 -36.82
CA VAL A 277 -2.38 14.77 -36.39
C VAL A 277 -1.33 14.83 -35.27
N LYS A 278 -0.40 15.80 -35.31
CA LYS A 278 0.55 16.01 -34.22
C LYS A 278 -0.13 16.50 -32.94
N GLU A 279 -1.11 17.40 -33.07
CA GLU A 279 -1.84 17.93 -31.91
C GLU A 279 -2.77 16.87 -31.27
N ALA A 280 -3.34 15.98 -32.08
CA ALA A 280 -4.11 14.83 -31.59
C ALA A 280 -3.23 13.79 -30.89
N MET A 281 -2.05 13.45 -31.43
CA MET A 281 -1.11 12.53 -30.78
C MET A 281 -0.54 13.11 -29.48
N ILE A 282 -0.27 14.42 -29.42
CA ILE A 282 0.18 15.10 -28.20
C ILE A 282 -0.94 15.10 -27.15
N LYS A 283 -2.19 15.37 -27.52
CA LYS A 283 -3.34 15.29 -26.58
C LYS A 283 -3.58 13.88 -26.07
N GLU A 284 -3.30 12.85 -26.87
CA GLU A 284 -3.45 11.45 -26.46
C GLU A 284 -2.29 10.99 -25.55
N LEU A 285 -1.05 11.41 -25.85
CA LEU A 285 0.12 11.19 -24.99
C LEU A 285 -0.03 11.88 -23.63
N VAL A 286 -0.47 13.15 -23.62
CA VAL A 286 -0.72 13.89 -22.37
C VAL A 286 -1.86 13.26 -21.59
N LYS A 287 -2.94 12.78 -22.22
CA LYS A 287 -4.00 12.02 -21.52
C LYS A 287 -3.48 10.72 -20.93
N LYS A 288 -2.56 10.03 -21.61
CA LYS A 288 -1.97 8.78 -21.13
C LYS A 288 -1.03 9.01 -19.95
N GLU A 289 -0.18 10.04 -20.01
CA GLU A 289 0.68 10.46 -18.89
C GLU A 289 -0.12 11.00 -17.70
N LEU A 290 -1.18 11.79 -17.93
CA LEU A 290 -2.05 12.28 -16.87
C LEU A 290 -2.78 11.12 -16.17
N LYS A 291 -3.18 10.10 -16.94
CA LYS A 291 -3.81 8.90 -16.39
C LYS A 291 -2.81 8.03 -15.61
N GLU A 292 -1.57 7.90 -16.09
CA GLU A 292 -0.49 7.21 -15.36
C GLU A 292 -0.03 7.99 -14.11
N MET A 293 -0.10 9.33 -14.11
CA MET A 293 0.15 10.16 -12.93
C MET A 293 -1.00 10.10 -11.91
N MET A 294 -2.25 10.01 -12.35
CA MET A 294 -3.40 9.84 -11.45
C MET A 294 -3.51 8.41 -10.88
N GLU A 295 -2.92 7.41 -11.54
CA GLU A 295 -2.88 6.02 -11.06
C GLU A 295 -1.70 5.75 -10.08
N LYS A 296 -0.70 6.62 -10.01
CA LYS A 296 0.36 6.57 -8.98
C LYS A 296 -0.08 7.27 -7.70
N LYS A 297 -0.79 6.54 -6.84
CA LYS A 297 -1.01 6.97 -5.45
C LYS A 297 0.33 6.90 -4.69
N PRO A 298 0.64 7.88 -3.81
CA PRO A 298 1.66 7.68 -2.79
C PRO A 298 1.18 6.59 -1.83
N LEU A 299 1.79 5.41 -1.91
CA LEU A 299 1.60 4.34 -0.95
C LEU A 299 2.35 4.74 0.33
N LEU A 300 1.62 5.10 1.39
CA LEU A 300 2.12 4.85 2.74
C LEU A 300 2.34 3.33 2.83
N ASN A 301 3.54 2.92 3.23
CA ASN A 301 3.86 1.52 3.48
C ASN A 301 2.87 0.96 4.52
N GLU A 302 2.07 -0.02 4.10
CA GLU A 302 1.40 -0.91 5.04
C GLU A 302 2.47 -1.76 5.72
N THR A 303 2.91 -1.34 6.91
CA THR A 303 3.57 -2.25 7.85
C THR A 303 2.56 -3.33 8.20
N LYS A 304 2.81 -4.57 7.73
CA LYS A 304 2.00 -5.75 8.07
C LYS A 304 2.18 -6.10 9.54
N GLU A 305 1.40 -5.46 10.41
CA GLU A 305 0.94 -6.10 11.64
C GLU A 305 -0.16 -7.10 11.27
N VAL A 306 0.02 -8.38 11.60
CA VAL A 306 -1.05 -9.37 11.53
C VAL A 306 -2.05 -9.03 12.63
N LYS A 307 -2.98 -8.12 12.34
CA LYS A 307 -4.17 -7.91 13.17
C LYS A 307 -5.23 -8.88 12.69
N MET A 308 -5.75 -9.71 13.60
CA MET A 308 -6.95 -10.51 13.36
C MET A 308 -8.09 -9.55 13.05
N GLU A 309 -8.30 -9.27 11.77
CA GLU A 309 -9.31 -8.34 11.31
C GLU A 309 -10.66 -9.06 11.32
N THR A 310 -11.62 -8.54 12.08
CA THR A 310 -12.95 -9.14 12.16
C THR A 310 -13.63 -9.11 10.80
N LYS A 311 -14.47 -10.13 10.53
CA LYS A 311 -15.19 -10.26 9.25
C LYS A 311 -15.96 -8.97 8.91
N GLU A 312 -16.50 -8.32 9.92
CA GLU A 312 -17.27 -7.08 9.77
C GLU A 312 -16.41 -5.88 9.35
N ILE A 313 -15.16 -5.77 9.83
CA ILE A 313 -14.22 -4.75 9.37
C ILE A 313 -13.81 -5.03 7.92
N LYS A 314 -13.60 -6.30 7.54
CA LYS A 314 -13.28 -6.68 6.16
C LYS A 314 -14.43 -6.36 5.20
N GLU A 315 -15.66 -6.73 5.54
CA GLU A 315 -16.87 -6.42 4.76
C GLU A 315 -17.07 -4.91 4.60
N TYR A 316 -16.83 -4.14 5.67
CA TYR A 316 -16.84 -2.68 5.62
C TYR A 316 -15.76 -2.14 4.68
N LYS A 317 -14.52 -2.63 4.78
CA LYS A 317 -13.42 -2.22 3.90
C LYS A 317 -13.75 -2.51 2.43
N GLU A 318 -14.31 -3.68 2.14
CA GLU A 318 -14.74 -4.03 0.78
C GLU A 318 -15.89 -3.13 0.29
N LYS A 319 -16.86 -2.81 1.14
CA LYS A 319 -17.99 -1.95 0.80
C LYS A 319 -17.58 -0.50 0.56
N VAL A 320 -16.64 0.03 1.33
CA VAL A 320 -16.21 1.43 1.26
C VAL A 320 -15.09 1.65 0.25
N PHE A 321 -14.17 0.68 0.11
CA PHE A 321 -12.94 0.82 -0.66
C PHE A 321 -12.78 -0.20 -1.81
N GLY A 322 -13.58 -1.27 -1.85
CA GLY A 322 -13.35 -2.46 -2.69
C GLY A 322 -14.00 -2.47 -4.07
N THR A 323 -14.84 -1.51 -4.45
CA THR A 323 -15.49 -1.54 -5.77
C THR A 323 -14.63 -0.91 -6.87
N LYS A 324 -14.41 -1.66 -7.97
CA LYS A 324 -13.79 -1.17 -9.22
C LYS A 324 -14.53 0.00 -9.87
N GLU A 325 -15.75 0.31 -9.43
CA GLU A 325 -16.61 1.37 -9.96
C GLU A 325 -16.46 2.73 -9.24
N GLY A 326 -15.47 2.87 -8.36
CA GLY A 326 -15.17 4.11 -7.65
C GLY A 326 -15.32 3.96 -6.14
N LYS A 327 -14.61 4.81 -5.39
CA LYS A 327 -14.77 4.93 -3.93
C LYS A 327 -16.20 5.41 -3.63
N ALA A 328 -16.82 4.88 -2.58
CA ALA A 328 -18.08 5.44 -2.07
C ALA A 328 -17.91 6.95 -1.78
N ASP A 329 -18.96 7.74 -1.95
CA ASP A 329 -18.93 9.16 -1.60
C ASP A 329 -18.65 9.32 -0.09
N LEU A 330 -17.93 10.39 0.27
CA LEU A 330 -17.41 10.59 1.62
C LEU A 330 -18.51 10.52 2.70
N ALA A 331 -19.70 11.03 2.41
CA ALA A 331 -20.85 10.96 3.32
C ALA A 331 -21.31 9.50 3.56
N SER A 332 -21.34 8.66 2.53
CA SER A 332 -21.64 7.23 2.68
C SER A 332 -20.55 6.46 3.43
N GLN A 333 -19.28 6.88 3.33
CA GLN A 333 -18.18 6.29 4.10
C GLN A 333 -18.37 6.54 5.59
N TRP A 334 -18.58 7.81 5.99
CA TRP A 334 -18.85 8.19 7.38
C TRP A 334 -20.09 7.49 7.94
N LYS A 335 -21.17 7.40 7.14
CA LYS A 335 -22.38 6.68 7.53
C LYS A 335 -22.11 5.18 7.75
N SER A 336 -21.31 4.57 6.89
CA SER A 336 -20.98 3.14 7.01
C SER A 336 -20.05 2.88 8.21
N ALA A 337 -19.14 3.81 8.51
CA ALA A 337 -18.28 3.77 9.69
C ALA A 337 -19.12 3.80 10.98
N GLY A 338 -20.05 4.76 11.09
CA GLY A 338 -20.96 4.84 12.23
C GLY A 338 -21.87 3.63 12.39
N GLN A 339 -22.35 3.05 11.28
CA GLN A 339 -23.14 1.81 11.32
C GLN A 339 -22.35 0.61 11.83
N LEU A 340 -21.10 0.45 11.37
CA LEU A 340 -20.23 -0.63 11.85
C LEU A 340 -19.90 -0.42 13.33
N HIS A 341 -19.63 0.81 13.71
CA HIS A 341 -19.37 1.19 15.09
C HIS A 341 -20.54 0.85 16.03
N ASP A 342 -21.76 1.30 15.70
CA ASP A 342 -22.99 0.96 16.43
C ASP A 342 -23.22 -0.56 16.52
N TYR A 343 -22.85 -1.30 15.47
CA TYR A 343 -22.98 -2.74 15.41
C TYR A 343 -21.98 -3.45 16.35
N LEU A 344 -20.71 -3.02 16.35
CA LEU A 344 -19.68 -3.54 17.25
C LEU A 344 -20.08 -3.29 18.72
N GLU A 345 -20.57 -2.10 19.05
CA GLU A 345 -21.01 -1.77 20.42
C GLU A 345 -22.21 -2.64 20.87
N LYS A 346 -23.17 -2.92 19.97
CA LYS A 346 -24.29 -3.82 20.31
C LYS A 346 -23.84 -5.26 20.52
N LYS A 347 -22.83 -5.72 19.79
CA LYS A 347 -22.25 -7.06 19.92
C LYS A 347 -21.50 -7.20 21.25
N THR A 348 -20.81 -6.16 21.69
CA THR A 348 -20.09 -6.12 22.98
C THR A 348 -21.03 -6.03 24.17
N MET A 349 -22.16 -5.31 24.07
CA MET A 349 -23.22 -5.36 25.09
C MET A 349 -23.99 -6.70 25.14
N GLY A 350 -23.83 -7.55 24.14
CA GLY A 350 -24.66 -8.73 23.89
C GLY A 350 -24.04 -10.06 24.30
N ARG A 351 -23.54 -10.24 25.53
CA ARG A 351 -23.35 -11.57 26.16
C ARG A 351 -22.99 -11.53 27.65
N VAL A 352 -23.69 -10.73 28.45
CA VAL A 352 -23.84 -11.13 29.87
C VAL A 352 -24.95 -12.18 29.87
N PRO A 353 -24.69 -13.48 30.09
CA PRO A 353 -25.77 -14.42 30.30
C PRO A 353 -26.63 -13.84 31.42
N SER A 354 -27.95 -13.82 31.23
CA SER A 354 -28.88 -13.44 32.28
C SER A 354 -28.79 -14.46 33.43
N ILE A 355 -27.74 -14.39 34.23
CA ILE A 355 -27.80 -14.84 35.61
C ILE A 355 -28.87 -13.94 36.20
N GLY A 356 -29.97 -14.55 36.66
CA GLY A 356 -31.17 -13.86 37.14
C GLY A 356 -30.89 -12.99 38.36
N VAL A 357 -30.20 -11.87 38.16
CA VAL A 357 -30.13 -10.78 39.11
C VAL A 357 -31.44 -10.03 38.94
N SER A 358 -32.41 -10.37 39.78
CA SER A 358 -33.56 -9.49 39.98
C SER A 358 -33.01 -8.10 40.28
N LEU A 359 -33.32 -7.11 39.43
CA LEU A 359 -33.06 -5.72 39.74
C LEU A 359 -33.57 -5.45 41.17
N PRO A 360 -32.81 -4.73 42.03
CA PRO A 360 -33.18 -4.52 43.44
C PRO A 360 -34.40 -3.59 43.62
N PHE A 361 -35.12 -3.32 42.52
CA PHE A 361 -36.25 -2.43 42.44
C PHE A 361 -37.44 -3.22 41.91
N GLU A 362 -38.45 -3.42 42.76
CA GLU A 362 -39.74 -3.97 42.34
C GLU A 362 -40.72 -2.80 42.33
N CYS A 363 -41.18 -2.40 41.14
CA CYS A 363 -42.23 -1.38 41.03
C CYS A 363 -43.58 -2.03 41.37
N LYS A 364 -44.12 -1.71 42.54
CA LYS A 364 -45.52 -1.98 42.89
C LYS A 364 -46.23 -0.65 43.10
N GLU A 365 -47.37 -0.51 42.42
CA GLU A 365 -48.36 0.58 42.56
C GLU A 365 -47.77 1.94 43.02
N ASN A 366 -47.13 2.64 42.07
CA ASN A 366 -46.65 4.03 42.22
C ASN A 366 -45.61 4.30 43.33
N LYS A 367 -44.92 3.28 43.86
CA LYS A 367 -43.68 3.47 44.65
C LYS A 367 -42.57 2.53 44.18
N ILE A 368 -41.34 3.06 44.18
CA ILE A 368 -40.11 2.29 43.98
C ILE A 368 -39.58 1.95 45.37
N GLU A 369 -39.63 0.68 45.75
CA GLU A 369 -39.05 0.20 47.02
C GLU A 369 -37.81 -0.65 46.74
N LEU A 370 -36.75 -0.36 47.52
CA LEU A 370 -35.47 -1.03 47.45
C LEU A 370 -35.55 -2.30 48.33
N LYS A 371 -35.40 -3.49 47.74
CA LYS A 371 -35.41 -4.73 48.53
C LYS A 371 -34.23 -4.73 49.49
N ALA A 372 -34.50 -4.61 50.80
CA ALA A 372 -33.52 -4.92 51.82
C ALA A 372 -33.14 -6.40 51.67
N ALA A 373 -31.85 -6.67 51.46
CA ALA A 373 -31.32 -8.02 51.33
C ALA A 373 -31.58 -8.79 52.63
N ASP A 374 -32.31 -9.90 52.50
CA ASP A 374 -32.64 -10.80 53.60
C ASP A 374 -31.35 -11.47 54.10
N SER A 375 -31.02 -11.24 55.37
CA SER A 375 -29.73 -11.51 56.02
C SER A 375 -29.55 -12.99 56.42
N GLY A 376 -29.83 -13.92 55.50
CA GLY A 376 -29.97 -15.35 55.81
C GLY A 376 -29.00 -16.31 55.13
N HIS A 377 -28.06 -15.85 54.31
CA HIS A 377 -27.05 -16.73 53.70
C HIS A 377 -25.65 -16.37 54.17
N VAL A 378 -25.10 -17.28 54.99
CA VAL A 378 -23.71 -17.32 55.42
C VAL A 378 -22.84 -17.47 54.17
N ILE A 379 -22.22 -16.38 53.75
CA ILE A 379 -21.15 -16.39 52.76
C ILE A 379 -19.89 -16.91 53.48
N PRO A 380 -19.19 -17.94 52.96
CA PRO A 380 -17.96 -18.43 53.57
C PRO A 380 -16.89 -17.33 53.58
N ASP A 381 -16.26 -17.10 54.75
CA ASP A 381 -15.27 -16.04 55.05
C ASP A 381 -13.95 -16.07 54.25
N ASN A 382 -13.87 -16.81 53.14
CA ASN A 382 -12.66 -16.89 52.29
C ASN A 382 -12.77 -16.16 50.94
N TYR A 383 -13.70 -15.20 50.81
CA TYR A 383 -13.82 -14.35 49.62
C TYR A 383 -13.42 -12.89 49.89
N THR A 384 -12.30 -12.67 50.59
CA THR A 384 -11.63 -11.37 50.72
C THR A 384 -10.80 -11.03 49.48
N GLY A 385 -11.47 -10.99 48.32
CA GLY A 385 -10.86 -10.60 47.04
C GLY A 385 -11.84 -10.10 45.98
N ALA A 386 -13.15 -10.21 46.19
CA ALA A 386 -14.15 -9.70 45.27
C ALA A 386 -15.08 -8.71 45.97
N GLN A 387 -14.56 -7.52 46.29
CA GLN A 387 -15.44 -6.38 46.47
C GLN A 387 -16.11 -6.08 45.12
N THR A 388 -17.40 -6.40 45.05
CA THR A 388 -18.30 -6.06 43.95
C THR A 388 -18.50 -4.54 43.91
N THR A 389 -17.53 -3.82 43.37
CA THR A 389 -17.77 -2.47 42.86
C THR A 389 -18.28 -2.57 41.43
N TRP A 390 -19.18 -1.67 41.06
CA TRP A 390 -19.70 -1.46 39.70
C TRP A 390 -18.60 -1.27 38.62
N ALA A 391 -17.32 -1.23 39.02
CA ALA A 391 -16.16 -1.14 38.15
C ALA A 391 -15.89 -2.42 37.33
N ASN A 392 -16.24 -3.62 37.83
CA ASN A 392 -15.85 -4.87 37.15
C ASN A 392 -16.79 -5.29 36.00
N ILE A 393 -18.02 -4.75 35.92
CA ILE A 393 -18.94 -5.04 34.81
C ILE A 393 -18.58 -4.22 33.55
N TYR A 394 -17.89 -3.08 33.72
CA TYR A 394 -17.34 -2.30 32.62
C TYR A 394 -15.94 -2.78 32.17
N GLY A 395 -15.33 -3.73 32.87
CA GLY A 395 -13.99 -4.24 32.56
C GLY A 395 -13.94 -5.50 31.69
N ALA A 396 -15.08 -6.00 31.21
CA ALA A 396 -15.14 -7.32 30.56
C ALA A 396 -15.08 -7.31 29.02
N TYR A 397 -15.04 -6.13 28.39
CA TYR A 397 -14.65 -6.01 26.99
C TYR A 397 -14.15 -4.58 26.76
N GLU A 398 -12.83 -4.39 26.86
CA GLU A 398 -12.18 -3.27 26.19
C GLU A 398 -12.35 -3.54 24.69
N GLU A 399 -13.25 -2.84 24.00
CA GLU A 399 -13.09 -2.69 22.55
C GLU A 399 -11.66 -2.19 22.36
N TYR A 400 -10.77 -3.03 21.80
CA TYR A 400 -9.39 -2.63 21.64
C TYR A 400 -9.41 -1.33 20.82
N PRO A 401 -8.81 -0.22 21.30
CA PRO A 401 -8.74 1.03 20.54
C PRO A 401 -8.26 0.84 19.08
N ALA A 402 -7.52 -0.25 18.84
CA ALA A 402 -7.11 -0.72 17.52
C ALA A 402 -8.27 -1.06 16.55
N GLU A 403 -9.39 -1.63 17.02
CA GLU A 403 -10.54 -1.99 16.17
C GLU A 403 -11.29 -0.75 15.70
N LEU A 404 -11.50 0.21 16.59
CA LEU A 404 -12.14 1.50 16.28
C LEU A 404 -11.28 2.37 15.37
N GLY A 405 -9.95 2.35 15.58
CA GLY A 405 -8.99 2.92 14.65
C GLY A 405 -9.18 2.35 13.24
N ALA A 406 -9.37 1.04 13.09
CA ALA A 406 -9.58 0.42 11.78
C ALA A 406 -10.89 0.85 11.09
N VAL A 407 -11.91 1.28 11.85
CA VAL A 407 -13.19 1.77 11.30
C VAL A 407 -13.04 3.21 10.77
N TYR A 408 -12.54 4.13 11.60
CA TYR A 408 -12.54 5.57 11.28
C TYR A 408 -11.30 6.05 10.55
N GLN A 409 -10.12 5.48 10.81
CA GLN A 409 -8.86 5.93 10.22
C GLN A 409 -8.88 5.98 8.68
N PRO A 410 -9.44 4.98 7.97
CA PRO A 410 -9.54 5.04 6.50
C PRO A 410 -10.43 6.19 5.99
N VAL A 411 -11.48 6.54 6.74
CA VAL A 411 -12.41 7.63 6.37
C VAL A 411 -11.80 8.99 6.67
N ILE A 412 -11.11 9.11 7.81
CA ILE A 412 -10.32 10.29 8.18
C ILE A 412 -9.30 10.59 7.08
N ILE A 413 -8.54 9.58 6.63
CA ILE A 413 -7.58 9.71 5.53
C ILE A 413 -8.28 10.13 4.22
N ASN A 414 -9.47 9.61 3.92
CA ASN A 414 -10.19 10.05 2.73
C ASN A 414 -10.72 11.48 2.85
N GLN A 415 -11.20 11.91 4.02
CA GLN A 415 -11.59 13.30 4.29
C GLN A 415 -10.39 14.23 4.08
N LEU A 416 -9.21 13.83 4.57
CA LEU A 416 -7.95 14.53 4.34
C LEU A 416 -7.60 14.70 2.86
N ASN A 417 -7.97 13.72 2.03
CA ASN A 417 -7.69 13.74 0.60
C ASN A 417 -8.75 14.49 -0.23
N ASP A 418 -9.94 14.74 0.30
CA ASP A 418 -11.06 15.36 -0.45
C ASP A 418 -10.98 16.89 -0.44
N GLU A 419 -10.34 17.49 0.58
CA GLU A 419 -10.20 18.94 0.65
C GLU A 419 -9.00 19.44 -0.17
N VAL A 420 -9.30 20.41 -1.05
CA VAL A 420 -8.32 21.12 -1.89
C VAL A 420 -7.52 22.06 -0.98
N SER A 421 -6.48 21.54 -0.36
CA SER A 421 -5.62 22.24 0.60
C SER A 421 -4.15 22.12 0.22
N THR A 422 -3.33 23.06 0.70
CA THR A 422 -1.89 23.03 0.53
C THR A 422 -1.26 21.77 1.11
N TRP A 423 -1.81 21.29 2.24
CA TRP A 423 -1.48 19.99 2.81
C TRP A 423 -1.47 18.88 1.76
N MET A 424 -2.44 18.85 0.85
CA MET A 424 -2.58 17.82 -0.17
C MET A 424 -1.58 17.91 -1.32
N LEU A 425 -1.09 19.11 -1.62
CA LEU A 425 -0.13 19.32 -2.70
C LEU A 425 1.25 18.72 -2.44
N LEU A 426 1.66 18.68 -1.17
CA LEU A 426 3.01 18.23 -0.79
C LEU A 426 3.08 16.71 -0.65
N ASP A 427 4.26 16.15 -0.96
CA ASP A 427 4.52 14.73 -0.76
C ASP A 427 4.70 14.42 0.73
N LYS A 428 4.14 13.28 1.15
CA LYS A 428 4.24 12.77 2.54
C LYS A 428 5.28 11.66 2.56
N VAL A 429 6.18 11.72 3.55
CA VAL A 429 7.24 10.74 3.75
C VAL A 429 7.09 10.13 5.14
N ASP A 430 7.16 8.81 5.21
CA ASP A 430 7.04 8.05 6.47
C ASP A 430 8.34 8.11 7.28
N PHE A 431 8.22 8.54 8.53
CA PHE A 431 9.26 8.62 9.56
C PHE A 431 8.78 8.01 10.89
N SER A 432 7.80 7.10 10.85
CA SER A 432 7.19 6.47 12.03
C SER A 432 8.16 5.84 13.02
N ASN A 433 9.31 5.37 12.56
CA ASN A 433 10.35 4.76 13.39
C ASN A 433 11.44 5.74 13.87
N GLN A 434 11.24 7.05 13.74
CA GLN A 434 12.22 8.06 14.12
C GLN A 434 11.63 9.08 15.09
N SER A 435 12.42 9.53 16.06
CA SER A 435 12.02 10.57 17.02
C SER A 435 12.05 11.98 16.43
N THR A 436 12.80 12.18 15.34
CA THR A 436 12.89 13.45 14.61
C THR A 436 13.06 13.16 13.12
N ILE A 437 12.64 14.10 12.28
CA ILE A 437 12.90 14.05 10.84
C ILE A 437 14.38 14.37 10.64
N THR A 438 15.15 13.38 10.20
CA THR A 438 16.56 13.56 9.87
C THR A 438 16.75 13.49 8.36
N PHE A 439 17.38 14.51 7.78
CA PHE A 439 17.63 14.57 6.35
C PHE A 439 18.95 15.27 6.04
N ILE A 440 19.38 15.18 4.79
CA ILE A 440 20.63 15.78 4.32
C ILE A 440 20.30 16.87 3.31
N ALA A 441 20.74 18.09 3.60
CA ALA A 441 20.66 19.22 2.69
C ALA A 441 22.03 19.47 2.04
N ARG A 442 22.04 19.86 0.76
CA ARG A 442 23.27 20.33 0.10
C ARG A 442 23.46 21.78 0.49
N TRP A 443 24.65 22.21 0.93
CA TRP A 443 24.85 23.61 1.34
C TRP A 443 25.52 24.52 0.29
N ALA A 444 26.03 23.93 -0.79
CA ALA A 444 26.56 24.63 -1.97
C ALA A 444 26.27 23.83 -3.25
N ARG A 445 26.39 24.47 -4.41
CA ARG A 445 26.43 23.79 -5.71
C ARG A 445 27.87 23.78 -6.19
N ASN A 446 28.31 22.66 -6.73
CA ASN A 446 29.63 22.57 -7.32
C ASN A 446 29.68 23.42 -8.59
N THR A 447 30.70 24.26 -8.70
CA THR A 447 31.03 24.97 -9.93
C THR A 447 31.70 24.05 -10.94
N ASP A 448 32.37 22.99 -10.46
CA ASP A 448 33.14 22.02 -11.25
C ASP A 448 32.78 20.57 -10.90
N VAL A 449 33.21 19.59 -11.71
CA VAL A 449 32.95 18.15 -11.49
C VAL A 449 33.80 17.61 -10.34
N GLY A 450 33.52 18.02 -9.10
CA GLY A 450 34.11 17.45 -7.89
C GLY A 450 33.18 16.49 -7.15
N GLY A 451 33.72 15.73 -6.20
CA GLY A 451 32.96 14.73 -5.45
C GLY A 451 32.06 15.34 -4.36
N TYR A 452 31.49 14.48 -3.51
CA TYR A 452 30.66 14.88 -2.37
C TYR A 452 31.34 14.46 -1.06
N THR A 453 31.39 15.35 -0.07
CA THR A 453 31.88 15.03 1.28
C THR A 453 30.80 15.24 2.33
N GLU A 454 30.75 14.31 3.29
CA GLU A 454 29.91 14.40 4.48
C GLU A 454 30.81 14.87 5.65
N ALA A 455 30.91 16.17 5.87
CA ALA A 455 31.71 16.72 6.98
C ALA A 455 30.86 17.67 7.83
N ASN A 456 30.83 17.41 9.14
CA ASN A 456 30.09 18.19 10.14
C ASN A 456 30.80 19.50 10.55
N ALA A 457 31.99 19.80 10.01
CA ALA A 457 32.79 20.95 10.40
C ALA A 457 33.41 21.65 9.17
N VAL A 458 33.11 22.94 9.04
CA VAL A 458 33.60 23.84 7.98
C VAL A 458 35.10 24.20 8.13
N ALA A 459 35.80 23.73 9.18
CA ALA A 459 37.08 24.35 9.58
C ALA A 459 38.27 23.41 9.84
N THR A 460 38.17 22.09 9.69
CA THR A 460 39.28 21.18 10.05
C THR A 460 39.56 20.08 9.02
N MET A 461 39.41 20.38 7.73
CA MET A 461 40.03 19.58 6.68
C MET A 461 41.19 20.36 6.07
N THR A 462 42.20 20.63 6.90
CA THR A 462 43.51 21.03 6.42
C THR A 462 44.19 19.79 5.84
N ASN A 463 44.38 19.80 4.52
CA ASN A 463 45.40 19.10 3.73
C ASN A 463 44.84 18.19 2.61
N GLU A 464 44.80 18.81 1.43
CA GLU A 464 45.45 18.36 0.18
C GLU A 464 44.67 17.65 -0.93
N ASP A 465 43.45 17.12 -0.80
CA ASP A 465 42.84 16.40 -1.98
C ASP A 465 41.33 16.57 -2.21
N PHE A 466 40.66 17.54 -1.57
CA PHE A 466 39.19 17.70 -1.70
C PHE A 466 38.72 19.11 -2.10
N ASP A 467 39.59 19.94 -2.71
CA ASP A 467 39.18 21.22 -3.29
C ASP A 467 38.15 20.97 -4.41
N GLY A 468 36.93 21.50 -4.24
CA GLY A 468 35.82 21.34 -5.18
C GLY A 468 34.72 20.34 -4.80
N HIS A 469 34.62 19.93 -3.53
CA HIS A 469 33.53 19.04 -3.09
C HIS A 469 32.31 19.81 -2.57
N VAL A 470 31.10 19.41 -2.99
CA VAL A 470 29.86 19.93 -2.40
C VAL A 470 29.71 19.35 -1.00
N GLY A 471 29.79 20.22 0.00
CA GLY A 471 29.48 19.80 1.35
C GLY A 471 27.97 19.58 1.54
N ARG A 472 27.66 18.54 2.30
CA ARG A 472 26.31 18.21 2.74
C ARG A 472 26.21 18.44 4.23
N VAL A 473 25.07 18.94 4.68
CA VAL A 473 24.80 19.18 6.10
C VAL A 473 23.65 18.29 6.56
N LYS A 474 23.83 17.66 7.72
CA LYS A 474 22.79 16.90 8.39
C LYS A 474 21.85 17.88 9.10
N CYS A 475 20.57 17.79 8.79
CA CYS A 475 19.52 18.61 9.36
C CYS A 475 18.60 17.73 10.20
N HIS A 476 18.07 18.32 11.26
CA HIS A 476 17.11 17.70 12.16
C HIS A 476 15.90 18.61 12.30
N GLN A 477 14.73 18.02 12.26
CA GLN A 477 13.45 18.71 12.41
C GLN A 477 12.58 17.90 13.37
N ILE A 478 12.10 18.54 14.44
CA ILE A 478 11.31 17.88 15.49
C ILE A 478 9.87 17.70 14.98
N PHE A 479 9.17 16.64 15.39
CA PHE A 479 7.76 16.49 15.06
C PHE A 479 6.89 17.46 15.86
N SER A 480 5.86 18.00 15.22
CA SER A 480 4.81 18.76 15.88
C SER A 480 3.59 17.89 16.12
N TYR A 481 2.94 18.08 17.26
CA TYR A 481 1.80 17.28 17.70
C TYR A 481 0.50 18.07 17.52
N TYR A 482 -0.34 17.57 16.62
CA TYR A 482 -1.68 18.09 16.41
C TYR A 482 -2.70 17.09 16.92
N LYS A 483 -3.72 17.59 17.63
CA LYS A 483 -4.82 16.77 18.11
C LYS A 483 -6.15 17.53 18.11
N ALA A 484 -7.24 16.79 17.95
CA ALA A 484 -8.60 17.25 18.18
C ALA A 484 -9.29 16.29 19.16
N ASP A 485 -9.78 16.83 20.26
CA ASP A 485 -10.49 16.06 21.28
C ASP A 485 -11.99 16.00 20.91
N VAL A 486 -12.56 14.80 20.89
CA VAL A 486 -13.97 14.51 20.56
C VAL A 486 -14.67 14.11 21.86
N SER A 487 -15.85 14.68 22.15
CA SER A 487 -16.63 14.29 23.34
C SER A 487 -18.13 14.47 23.12
N VAL A 488 -18.89 13.39 23.27
CA VAL A 488 -20.35 13.40 23.15
C VAL A 488 -20.98 12.79 24.40
N SER A 489 -22.00 13.45 24.96
CA SER A 489 -22.70 12.97 26.15
C SER A 489 -23.71 11.87 25.83
N GLY A 490 -23.89 10.93 26.76
CA GLY A 490 -24.86 9.84 26.71
C GLY A 490 -26.30 10.30 26.44
N PRO A 491 -26.80 11.37 27.09
CA PRO A 491 -28.12 11.89 26.79
C PRO A 491 -28.23 12.36 25.34
N LEU A 492 -27.20 13.03 24.80
CA LEU A 492 -27.19 13.49 23.41
C LEU A 492 -27.19 12.31 22.43
N MET A 493 -26.39 11.27 22.68
CA MET A 493 -26.40 10.05 21.87
C MET A 493 -27.78 9.35 21.90
N LYS A 494 -28.42 9.30 23.06
CA LYS A 494 -29.75 8.70 23.22
C LYS A 494 -30.85 9.52 22.51
N PHE A 495 -30.79 10.84 22.57
CA PHE A 495 -31.75 11.69 21.87
C PHE A 495 -31.53 11.69 20.36
N ALA A 496 -30.28 11.61 19.92
CA ALA A 496 -29.92 11.56 18.50
C ALA A 496 -30.31 10.24 17.83
N SER A 497 -30.30 9.13 18.57
CA SER A 497 -30.74 7.82 18.10
C SER A 497 -32.26 7.60 18.15
N ALA A 498 -33.02 8.51 18.77
CA ALA A 498 -34.48 8.45 18.79
C ALA A 498 -35.08 8.68 17.39
N ALA A 499 -36.33 8.24 17.20
CA ALA A 499 -37.03 8.42 15.92
C ALA A 499 -37.13 9.92 15.56
N GLY A 500 -36.53 10.30 14.42
CA GLY A 500 -36.43 11.70 13.97
C GLY A 500 -35.18 12.45 14.44
N GLY A 501 -34.27 11.79 15.17
CA GLY A 501 -32.97 12.32 15.54
C GLY A 501 -31.94 12.30 14.40
N ILE A 502 -30.80 12.95 14.62
CA ILE A 502 -29.73 13.18 13.62
C ILE A 502 -28.98 11.87 13.27
N GLY A 503 -29.19 10.79 14.04
CA GLY A 503 -28.50 9.52 13.89
C GLY A 503 -27.26 9.43 14.78
N ASP A 504 -26.18 8.87 14.25
CA ASP A 504 -24.91 8.72 14.97
C ASP A 504 -24.19 10.08 15.07
N VAL A 505 -24.50 10.82 16.14
CA VAL A 505 -23.87 12.10 16.48
C VAL A 505 -22.39 11.93 16.84
N TYR A 506 -21.97 10.75 17.28
CA TYR A 506 -20.57 10.53 17.61
C TYR A 506 -19.69 10.51 16.37
N SER A 507 -20.08 9.71 15.35
CA SER A 507 -19.42 9.74 14.04
C SER A 507 -19.39 11.15 13.44
N LYS A 508 -20.47 11.92 13.61
CA LYS A 508 -20.56 13.29 13.11
C LYS A 508 -19.56 14.22 13.82
N GLU A 509 -19.44 14.10 15.14
CA GLU A 509 -18.47 14.87 15.91
C GLU A 509 -17.02 14.52 15.53
N ILE A 510 -16.73 13.23 15.27
CA ILE A 510 -15.42 12.79 14.74
C ILE A 510 -15.16 13.42 13.37
N GLN A 511 -16.16 13.44 12.48
CA GLN A 511 -16.03 14.07 11.16
C GLN A 511 -15.70 15.57 11.28
N ASP A 512 -16.46 16.30 12.09
CA ASP A 512 -16.30 17.75 12.22
C ASP A 512 -14.96 18.09 12.92
N SER A 513 -14.60 17.33 13.95
CA SER A 513 -13.28 17.44 14.60
C SER A 513 -12.13 17.10 13.66
N THR A 514 -12.33 16.18 12.71
CA THR A 514 -11.33 15.87 11.67
C THR A 514 -11.11 17.08 10.76
N LYS A 515 -12.17 17.78 10.35
CA LYS A 515 -12.07 18.98 9.51
C LYS A 515 -11.39 20.13 10.23
N ASP A 516 -11.72 20.34 11.50
CA ASP A 516 -11.08 21.37 12.31
C ASP A 516 -9.58 21.08 12.51
N LEU A 517 -9.22 19.81 12.72
CA LEU A 517 -7.82 19.37 12.77
C LEU A 517 -7.10 19.65 11.44
N MET A 518 -7.74 19.35 10.31
CA MET A 518 -7.18 19.62 8.98
C MET A 518 -6.92 21.09 8.76
N LYS A 519 -7.90 21.93 9.09
CA LYS A 519 -7.77 23.38 8.99
C LYS A 519 -6.60 23.88 9.84
N ALA A 520 -6.51 23.44 11.09
CA ALA A 520 -5.40 23.82 11.97
C ALA A 520 -4.02 23.38 11.42
N MET A 521 -3.94 22.18 10.82
CA MET A 521 -2.72 21.69 10.20
C MET A 521 -2.34 22.50 8.95
N ASN A 522 -3.30 22.82 8.09
CA ASN A 522 -3.09 23.60 6.87
C ASN A 522 -2.69 25.05 7.20
N GLN A 523 -3.37 25.68 8.15
CA GLN A 523 -3.00 27.01 8.66
C GLN A 523 -1.59 27.01 9.25
N ALA A 524 -1.21 26.00 10.02
CA ALA A 524 0.13 25.90 10.56
C ALA A 524 1.20 25.82 9.46
N LEU A 525 0.92 25.10 8.38
CA LEU A 525 1.81 24.98 7.23
C LEU A 525 1.99 26.32 6.50
N LEU A 526 0.97 27.16 6.45
CA LEU A 526 1.01 28.49 5.83
C LEU A 526 1.49 29.61 6.78
N SER A 527 1.83 29.28 8.03
CA SER A 527 2.13 30.26 9.10
C SER A 527 3.63 30.56 9.31
N THR A 528 3.92 31.27 10.42
CA THR A 528 5.25 31.64 10.93
C THR A 528 5.87 30.64 11.91
N GLY A 529 5.31 29.44 12.08
CA GLY A 529 5.90 28.47 12.99
C GLY A 529 7.33 28.08 12.57
N ASP A 530 8.25 27.99 13.53
CA ASP A 530 9.69 27.81 13.26
C ASP A 530 10.14 26.33 13.26
N GLY A 531 9.24 25.41 13.60
CA GLY A 531 9.54 23.98 13.69
C GLY A 531 10.40 23.60 14.90
N THR A 532 10.72 24.51 15.82
CA THR A 532 11.69 24.20 16.89
C THR A 532 11.06 23.54 18.12
N ALA A 533 9.73 23.47 18.17
CA ALA A 533 8.99 22.92 19.30
C ALA A 533 7.88 21.95 18.86
N GLU A 534 7.45 21.10 19.79
CA GLU A 534 6.40 20.11 19.60
C GLU A 534 5.03 20.74 19.30
N ASN A 535 4.81 22.01 19.64
CA ASN A 535 3.57 22.74 19.37
C ASN A 535 3.67 23.73 18.19
N ALA A 536 4.80 23.75 17.47
CA ALA A 536 5.04 24.68 16.37
C ALA A 536 5.57 23.93 15.14
N CYS A 537 4.72 23.78 14.11
CA CYS A 537 5.16 23.27 12.82
C CYS A 537 6.05 24.30 12.11
N LEU A 538 7.02 23.86 11.31
CA LEU A 538 7.71 24.73 10.37
C LEU A 538 6.73 25.19 9.28
N GLY A 539 6.40 26.47 9.27
CA GLY A 539 5.52 27.07 8.27
C GLY A 539 6.25 27.66 7.07
N PHE A 540 5.51 27.95 6.01
CA PHE A 540 6.04 28.48 4.76
C PHE A 540 6.67 29.86 4.89
N GLU A 541 6.14 30.73 5.76
CA GLU A 541 6.72 32.05 5.99
C GLU A 541 8.15 31.90 6.50
N VAL A 542 8.37 31.06 7.51
CA VAL A 542 9.72 30.78 8.02
C VAL A 542 10.55 30.02 7.00
N LEU A 543 10.01 29.04 6.28
CA LEU A 543 10.76 28.32 5.26
C LEU A 543 11.33 29.28 4.19
N CYS A 544 10.54 30.29 3.80
CA CYS A 544 10.83 31.22 2.71
C CYS A 544 11.57 32.50 3.13
N ILE A 545 12.04 32.64 4.37
CA ILE A 545 12.91 33.78 4.74
C ILE A 545 14.36 33.61 4.24
N THR A 546 15.04 34.73 4.01
CA THR A 546 16.44 34.76 3.57
C THR A 546 17.46 34.87 4.70
N THR A 547 17.02 35.20 5.92
CA THR A 547 17.90 35.46 7.08
C THR A 547 17.51 34.63 8.30
N GLY A 548 18.34 34.63 9.35
CA GLY A 548 18.09 33.85 10.57
C GLY A 548 18.57 32.40 10.47
N ASN A 549 17.95 31.52 11.26
CA ASN A 549 18.33 30.11 11.37
C ASN A 549 17.21 29.20 10.83
N ILE A 550 17.58 28.04 10.31
CA ILE A 550 16.66 26.94 9.99
C ILE A 550 17.37 25.61 10.26
N TYR A 551 16.68 24.63 10.85
CA TYR A 551 17.28 23.33 11.22
C TYR A 551 18.53 23.45 12.11
N ALA A 552 18.56 24.44 13.01
CA ALA A 552 19.72 24.84 13.82
C ALA A 552 20.95 25.35 13.05
N HIS A 553 20.79 25.69 11.77
CA HIS A 553 21.82 26.22 10.89
C HIS A 553 21.51 27.67 10.47
N ALA A 554 22.45 28.58 10.69
CA ALA A 554 22.41 29.98 10.27
C ALA A 554 22.47 30.17 8.75
N ARG A 555 21.39 30.65 8.15
CA ARG A 555 21.25 30.77 6.69
C ARG A 555 22.37 31.60 6.04
N SER A 556 22.99 32.53 6.76
CA SER A 556 24.16 33.29 6.30
C SER A 556 25.39 32.43 5.97
N THR A 557 25.55 31.29 6.64
CA THR A 557 26.68 30.37 6.45
C THR A 557 26.34 29.29 5.42
N TRP A 558 25.09 28.82 5.39
CA TRP A 558 24.61 27.76 4.50
C TRP A 558 23.66 28.34 3.45
N SER A 559 24.23 28.92 2.39
CA SER A 559 23.48 29.73 1.40
C SER A 559 22.32 29.02 0.70
N THR A 560 22.37 27.71 0.47
CA THR A 560 21.25 26.96 -0.13
C THR A 560 20.11 26.68 0.86
N LEU A 561 20.35 26.89 2.17
CA LEU A 561 19.29 26.91 3.18
C LEU A 561 18.61 28.29 3.26
N GLN A 562 19.12 29.31 2.58
CA GLN A 562 18.36 30.56 2.35
C GLN A 562 17.24 30.30 1.37
N ALA A 563 16.09 30.94 1.54
CA ALA A 563 15.08 30.94 0.49
C ALA A 563 15.58 31.64 -0.78
N GLY A 564 14.93 31.37 -1.92
CA GLY A 564 15.20 32.06 -3.18
C GLY A 564 14.92 33.56 -3.09
N GLY A 565 13.97 33.96 -2.23
CA GLY A 565 13.73 35.34 -1.85
C GLY A 565 12.46 35.52 -1.03
N ASN A 566 12.36 36.68 -0.36
CA ASN A 566 11.18 37.14 0.34
C ASN A 566 10.98 38.65 0.08
N ASP A 567 9.96 39.02 -0.70
CA ASP A 567 9.70 40.42 -1.06
C ASP A 567 8.48 40.97 -0.32
N ASP A 568 8.65 42.09 0.40
CA ASP A 568 7.55 42.92 0.89
C ASP A 568 7.01 43.80 -0.25
N MET A 569 5.72 43.67 -0.55
CA MET A 569 5.07 44.46 -1.59
C MET A 569 4.44 45.75 -1.06
N SER A 570 4.36 45.94 0.26
CA SER A 570 3.88 47.17 0.91
C SER A 570 2.54 47.66 0.33
N SER A 571 1.59 46.73 0.25
CA SER A 571 0.25 46.87 -0.35
C SER A 571 0.24 47.17 -1.85
N ALA A 572 1.31 46.85 -2.58
CA ALA A 572 1.31 46.93 -4.04
C ALA A 572 0.60 45.73 -4.69
N PRO A 573 -0.04 45.92 -5.86
CA PRO A 573 -0.70 44.83 -6.56
C PRO A 573 0.32 43.81 -7.09
N ILE A 574 -0.10 42.55 -7.16
CA ILE A 574 0.68 41.49 -7.80
C ILE A 574 0.92 41.82 -9.29
N THR A 575 2.08 41.48 -9.83
CA THR A 575 2.39 41.68 -11.25
C THR A 575 3.00 40.42 -11.86
N LEU A 576 2.72 40.18 -13.15
CA LEU A 576 3.33 39.06 -13.89
C LEU A 576 4.85 39.15 -13.94
N LYS A 577 5.42 40.36 -13.92
CA LYS A 577 6.88 40.57 -13.85
C LYS A 577 7.46 40.00 -12.55
N LYS A 578 6.79 40.23 -11.42
CA LYS A 578 7.21 39.69 -10.12
C LYS A 578 7.08 38.18 -10.04
N MET A 579 5.95 37.63 -10.46
CA MET A 579 5.77 36.16 -10.49
C MET A 579 6.81 35.47 -11.39
N ARG A 580 7.13 36.03 -12.56
CA ARG A 580 8.21 35.53 -13.44
C ARG A 580 9.60 35.66 -12.81
N ALA A 581 9.83 36.70 -12.00
CA ALA A 581 11.07 36.84 -11.25
C ALA A 581 11.20 35.72 -10.21
N MET A 582 10.13 35.40 -9.47
CA MET A 582 10.12 34.27 -8.52
C MET A 582 10.49 32.94 -9.22
N ILE A 583 9.82 32.62 -10.35
CA ILE A 583 10.10 31.41 -11.13
C ILE A 583 11.56 31.40 -11.59
N ARG A 584 12.05 32.52 -12.14
CA ARG A 584 13.42 32.63 -12.63
C ARG A 584 14.44 32.41 -11.53
N THR A 585 14.22 33.00 -10.35
CA THR A 585 15.12 32.86 -9.20
C THR A 585 15.15 31.41 -8.74
N ALA A 586 14.01 30.76 -8.54
CA ALA A 586 13.93 29.34 -8.18
C ALA A 586 14.64 28.45 -9.22
N CYS A 587 14.40 28.67 -10.52
CA CYS A 587 15.05 27.90 -11.58
C CYS A 587 16.56 28.15 -11.66
N THR A 588 17.02 29.39 -11.43
CA THR A 588 18.46 29.73 -11.39
C THR A 588 19.15 28.99 -10.25
N ASN A 589 18.45 28.83 -9.12
CA ASN A 589 18.92 28.07 -7.97
C ASN A 589 18.90 26.55 -8.17
N GLY A 590 18.29 26.06 -9.26
CA GLY A 590 18.30 24.66 -9.66
C GLY A 590 16.96 23.94 -9.56
N ALA A 591 15.87 24.64 -9.18
CA ALA A 591 14.54 24.07 -9.17
C ALA A 591 14.07 23.70 -10.58
N ARG A 592 13.30 22.62 -10.70
CA ARG A 592 12.67 22.25 -11.97
C ARG A 592 11.32 22.94 -12.06
N LYS A 593 11.07 23.61 -13.19
CA LYS A 593 9.82 24.35 -13.40
C LYS A 593 8.55 23.51 -13.23
N GLN A 594 8.62 22.22 -13.54
CA GLN A 594 7.49 21.28 -13.44
C GLN A 594 7.11 20.96 -11.99
N ASP A 595 8.05 21.11 -11.05
CA ASP A 595 7.85 20.80 -9.64
C ASP A 595 7.42 22.03 -8.82
N LEU A 596 7.41 23.21 -9.45
CA LEU A 596 6.99 24.46 -8.83
C LEU A 596 5.46 24.60 -8.81
N VAL A 597 4.94 25.19 -7.74
CA VAL A 597 3.52 25.57 -7.61
C VAL A 597 3.40 26.92 -6.93
N PHE A 598 2.49 27.76 -7.40
CA PHE A 598 2.06 28.96 -6.67
C PHE A 598 0.91 28.61 -5.73
N ILE A 599 0.95 29.13 -4.51
CA ILE A 599 -0.09 28.97 -3.49
C ILE A 599 -0.46 30.35 -2.98
N CYS A 600 -1.75 30.68 -2.97
CA CYS A 600 -2.26 31.97 -2.51
C CYS A 600 -3.71 31.88 -2.03
N ASP A 601 -4.20 32.93 -1.38
CA ASP A 601 -5.63 33.07 -1.08
C ASP A 601 -6.47 33.24 -2.37
N PRO A 602 -7.74 32.79 -2.39
CA PRO A 602 -8.65 33.02 -3.52
C PRO A 602 -8.76 34.47 -3.98
N LEU A 603 -8.62 35.46 -3.08
CA LEU A 603 -8.62 36.88 -3.43
C LEU A 603 -7.42 37.25 -4.33
N GLN A 604 -6.22 36.74 -4.01
CA GLN A 604 -5.04 36.96 -4.84
C GLN A 604 -5.16 36.21 -6.17
N GLU A 605 -5.77 35.03 -6.16
CA GLU A 605 -6.09 34.31 -7.40
C GLU A 605 -6.98 35.14 -8.32
N ASP A 606 -7.98 35.84 -7.78
CA ASP A 606 -8.88 36.72 -8.53
C ASP A 606 -8.15 37.95 -9.10
N PHE A 607 -7.21 38.54 -8.37
CA PHE A 607 -6.36 39.60 -8.93
C PHE A 607 -5.47 39.08 -10.06
N ILE A 608 -4.90 37.87 -9.93
CA ILE A 608 -4.10 37.26 -11.00
C ILE A 608 -4.99 36.93 -12.23
N LYS A 609 -6.20 36.43 -12.01
CA LYS A 609 -7.21 36.21 -13.06
C LYS A 609 -7.50 37.50 -13.82
N ALA A 610 -7.71 38.60 -13.11
CA ALA A 610 -7.96 39.91 -13.73
C ALA A 610 -6.79 40.35 -14.63
N LEU A 611 -5.55 40.20 -14.17
CA LEU A 611 -4.35 40.51 -14.96
C LEU A 611 -4.27 39.67 -16.25
N ILE A 612 -4.57 38.38 -16.15
CA ILE A 612 -4.54 37.48 -17.32
C ILE A 612 -5.72 37.76 -18.26
N GLN A 613 -6.89 38.07 -17.72
CA GLN A 613 -8.08 38.40 -18.49
C GLN A 613 -7.88 39.68 -19.31
N ASP A 614 -7.21 40.69 -18.74
CA ASP A 614 -6.85 41.91 -19.47
C ASP A 614 -5.90 41.63 -20.65
N MET A 615 -5.03 40.63 -20.53
CA MET A 615 -4.22 40.16 -21.67
C MET A 615 -5.05 39.38 -22.70
N GLN A 616 -5.98 38.52 -22.26
CA GLN A 616 -6.85 37.75 -23.15
C GLN A 616 -7.83 38.62 -23.94
N ARG A 617 -8.22 39.79 -23.41
CA ARG A 617 -9.03 40.77 -24.16
C ARG A 617 -8.36 41.22 -25.47
N ILE A 618 -7.03 41.25 -25.50
CA ILE A 618 -6.26 41.65 -26.69
C ILE A 618 -6.19 40.49 -27.70
N VAL A 619 -6.14 39.24 -27.22
CA VAL A 619 -6.04 38.03 -28.06
C VAL A 619 -6.99 36.95 -27.51
N PRO A 620 -8.29 36.96 -27.89
CA PRO A 620 -9.24 36.00 -27.36
C PRO A 620 -8.97 34.60 -27.92
N THR A 621 -8.58 33.68 -27.05
CA THR A 621 -8.32 32.27 -27.40
C THR A 621 -9.53 31.35 -27.17
N SER A 622 -10.60 31.88 -26.54
CA SER A 622 -11.82 31.14 -26.19
C SER A 622 -13.06 32.04 -26.34
N GLY A 623 -14.19 31.46 -26.73
CA GLY A 623 -15.50 32.13 -26.76
C GLY A 623 -16.26 32.08 -25.42
N VAL A 624 -15.68 31.47 -24.38
CA VAL A 624 -16.29 31.34 -23.05
C VAL A 624 -15.73 32.41 -22.12
N VAL A 625 -16.60 33.06 -21.34
CA VAL A 625 -16.19 34.00 -20.29
C VAL A 625 -15.68 33.23 -19.08
N GLY A 626 -14.44 33.50 -18.68
CA GLY A 626 -13.80 32.90 -17.50
C GLY A 626 -12.70 31.88 -17.84
N PHE A 627 -12.13 31.29 -16.80
CA PHE A 627 -11.06 30.29 -16.90
C PHE A 627 -11.63 28.89 -16.66
N THR A 628 -11.18 27.90 -17.45
CA THR A 628 -11.50 26.48 -17.21
C THR A 628 -10.30 25.79 -16.56
N GLY A 629 -10.49 25.26 -15.36
CA GLY A 629 -9.43 24.56 -14.60
C GLY A 629 -8.50 25.51 -13.84
N LEU A 630 -7.40 24.96 -13.33
CA LEU A 630 -6.37 25.73 -12.63
C LEU A 630 -5.59 26.61 -13.61
N ILE A 631 -5.33 27.83 -13.19
CA ILE A 631 -4.56 28.79 -13.98
C ILE A 631 -3.09 28.44 -13.90
N THR A 632 -2.38 28.61 -15.00
CA THR A 632 -0.92 28.39 -15.05
C THR A 632 -0.22 29.63 -15.56
N LEU A 633 0.90 29.98 -14.94
CA LEU A 633 1.80 31.03 -15.41
C LEU A 633 3.09 30.38 -15.92
N ASP A 634 3.35 30.52 -17.23
CA ASP A 634 4.48 29.91 -17.92
C ASP A 634 4.59 28.38 -17.66
N GLY A 635 3.48 27.69 -17.37
CA GLY A 635 3.43 26.25 -17.05
C GLY A 635 3.53 25.91 -15.56
N VAL A 636 3.65 26.89 -14.66
CA VAL A 636 3.57 26.71 -13.20
C VAL A 636 2.12 26.92 -12.75
N PRO A 637 1.46 25.94 -12.12
CA PRO A 637 0.08 26.07 -11.66
C PRO A 637 -0.06 27.04 -10.48
N ILE A 638 -1.19 27.72 -10.42
CA ILE A 638 -1.63 28.58 -9.31
C ILE A 638 -2.74 27.85 -8.58
N PHE A 639 -2.54 27.63 -7.29
CA PHE A 639 -3.42 26.89 -6.43
C PHE A 639 -4.00 27.81 -5.35
N PRO A 640 -5.32 28.09 -5.39
CA PRO A 640 -5.98 28.85 -4.34
C PRO A 640 -6.18 27.99 -3.08
N ASP A 641 -5.87 28.54 -1.92
CA ASP A 641 -6.10 27.94 -0.61
C ASP A 641 -6.71 28.98 0.34
N VAL A 642 -7.89 28.68 0.89
CA VAL A 642 -8.66 29.59 1.76
C VAL A 642 -8.02 29.85 3.12
N ASP A 643 -7.09 28.99 3.54
CA ASP A 643 -6.35 29.18 4.79
C ASP A 643 -5.07 30.00 4.58
N CYS A 644 -4.74 30.37 3.34
CA CYS A 644 -3.62 31.27 3.03
C CYS A 644 -3.98 32.70 3.43
N GLN A 645 -2.97 33.46 3.86
CA GLN A 645 -3.10 34.87 4.17
C GLN A 645 -3.48 35.63 2.89
N THR A 646 -4.40 36.57 3.04
CA THR A 646 -4.97 37.31 1.90
C THR A 646 -3.97 38.15 1.13
N ASP A 647 -2.82 38.44 1.70
CA ASP A 647 -1.76 39.29 1.15
C ASP A 647 -0.48 38.52 0.78
N ASP A 648 -0.53 37.18 0.83
CA ASP A 648 0.62 36.31 0.57
C ASP A 648 0.53 35.57 -0.77
N LEU A 649 1.69 35.35 -1.37
CA LEU A 649 1.89 34.48 -2.52
C LEU A 649 3.18 33.67 -2.33
N PHE A 650 3.02 32.35 -2.18
CA PHE A 650 4.13 31.41 -2.06
C PHE A 650 4.42 30.74 -3.41
N LEU A 651 5.70 30.57 -3.73
CA LEU A 651 6.18 29.68 -4.79
C LEU A 651 6.98 28.56 -4.14
N ILE A 652 6.47 27.33 -4.23
CA ILE A 652 7.03 26.18 -3.52
C ILE A 652 7.48 25.11 -4.52
N ASP A 653 8.67 24.55 -4.29
CA ASP A 653 9.18 23.37 -4.98
C ASP A 653 8.73 22.09 -4.25
N ARG A 654 7.82 21.36 -4.88
CA ARG A 654 7.22 20.13 -4.35
C ARG A 654 8.20 18.95 -4.30
N ALA A 655 9.24 18.95 -5.13
CA ALA A 655 10.22 17.86 -5.13
C ALA A 655 11.09 17.88 -3.87
N HIS A 656 11.34 19.09 -3.34
CA HIS A 656 12.24 19.31 -2.21
C HIS A 656 11.53 19.63 -0.89
N THR A 657 10.32 20.21 -0.95
CA THR A 657 9.48 20.55 0.21
C THR A 657 8.49 19.43 0.48
N LYS A 658 8.60 18.78 1.64
CA LYS A 658 7.84 17.56 1.99
C LYS A 658 7.34 17.59 3.42
N ILE A 659 6.31 16.79 3.68
CA ILE A 659 5.79 16.55 5.02
C ILE A 659 6.39 15.24 5.54
N GLY A 660 7.09 15.29 6.67
CA GLY A 660 7.49 14.10 7.40
C GLY A 660 6.40 13.69 8.38
N LEU A 661 5.90 12.46 8.27
CA LEU A 661 4.88 11.90 9.16
C LEU A 661 5.53 10.90 10.11
N ASN A 662 5.41 11.13 11.41
CA ASN A 662 5.70 10.09 12.40
C ASN A 662 4.46 9.24 12.63
N THR A 663 3.34 9.89 12.98
CA THR A 663 2.07 9.21 13.20
C THR A 663 1.06 9.83 12.26
N PRO A 664 0.50 9.08 11.29
CA PRO A 664 -0.56 9.60 10.43
C PRO A 664 -1.80 9.92 11.28
N PRO A 665 -2.77 10.67 10.75
CA PRO A 665 -4.02 10.93 11.46
C PRO A 665 -4.69 9.63 11.92
N VAL A 666 -4.74 9.43 13.23
CA VAL A 666 -5.28 8.23 13.89
C VAL A 666 -6.32 8.68 14.90
N TYR A 667 -7.45 7.97 14.91
CA TYR A 667 -8.46 8.11 15.94
C TYR A 667 -8.20 7.10 17.07
N GLU A 668 -8.20 7.58 18.31
CA GLU A 668 -8.06 6.76 19.52
C GLU A 668 -9.21 7.09 20.47
N GLU A 669 -10.01 6.09 20.82
CA GLU A 669 -11.08 6.27 21.81
C GLU A 669 -10.49 6.31 23.22
N LEU A 670 -10.94 7.28 24.01
CA LEU A 670 -10.65 7.35 25.44
C LEU A 670 -11.73 6.60 26.20
N GLY A 671 -11.36 5.94 27.31
CA GLY A 671 -12.33 5.25 28.16
C GLY A 671 -13.51 6.15 28.57
N LYS A 672 -14.71 5.55 28.70
CA LYS A 672 -15.93 6.27 29.09
C LYS A 672 -15.70 7.00 30.42
N GLN A 673 -15.77 8.34 30.38
CA GLN A 673 -15.61 9.19 31.56
C GLN A 673 -16.97 9.82 31.90
N GLY A 674 -17.59 9.33 32.96
CA GLY A 674 -18.99 9.64 33.28
C GLY A 674 -19.94 9.07 32.22
N ASP A 675 -21.08 9.74 32.00
CA ASP A 675 -22.02 9.41 30.91
C ASP A 675 -21.61 10.15 29.62
N SER A 676 -20.33 10.08 29.24
CA SER A 676 -19.83 10.66 27.98
C SER A 676 -18.83 9.74 27.30
N ARG A 677 -18.92 9.69 25.97
CA ARG A 677 -17.97 9.00 25.09
C ARG A 677 -16.95 10.02 24.58
N ARG A 678 -15.67 9.70 24.69
CA ARG A 678 -14.57 10.62 24.39
C ARG A 678 -13.55 9.95 23.49
N GLY A 679 -12.94 10.70 22.59
CA GLY A 679 -11.86 10.21 21.74
C GLY A 679 -10.91 11.33 21.39
N ILE A 680 -9.77 11.01 20.81
CA ILE A 680 -8.81 11.97 20.30
C ILE A 680 -8.45 11.56 18.88
N ILE A 681 -8.47 12.52 17.96
CA ILE A 681 -7.83 12.39 16.65
C ILE A 681 -6.46 13.04 16.76
N LYS A 682 -5.39 12.28 16.52
CA LYS A 682 -4.00 12.76 16.67
C LYS A 682 -3.20 12.56 15.39
N CYS A 683 -2.30 13.49 15.10
CA CYS A 683 -1.35 13.43 13.98
C CYS A 683 -0.02 14.05 14.39
N TYR A 684 1.09 13.36 14.12
CA TYR A 684 2.44 13.83 14.45
C TYR A 684 3.22 14.03 13.16
N TRP A 685 3.53 15.28 12.84
CA TRP A 685 4.11 15.64 11.55
C TRP A 685 4.94 16.92 11.65
N ASN A 686 5.81 17.15 10.67
CA ASN A 686 6.38 18.46 10.44
C ASN A 686 6.78 18.66 8.97
N LEU A 687 6.89 19.90 8.54
CA LEU A 687 7.42 20.27 7.24
C LEU A 687 8.95 20.21 7.26
N TYR A 688 9.55 19.72 6.18
CA TYR A 688 10.99 19.86 5.97
C TYR A 688 11.29 20.13 4.49
N CYS A 689 12.39 20.82 4.22
CA CYS A 689 12.82 21.14 2.87
C CYS A 689 14.31 20.89 2.70
N THR A 690 14.65 20.12 1.68
CA THR A 690 16.05 19.78 1.35
C THR A 690 16.76 20.85 0.52
N ALA A 691 16.00 21.78 -0.08
CA ALA A 691 16.51 22.91 -0.86
C ALA A 691 15.62 24.16 -0.70
N PRO A 692 15.65 24.85 0.47
CA PRO A 692 14.85 26.04 0.71
C PRO A 692 15.04 27.15 -0.34
N ASN A 693 16.22 27.23 -0.95
CA ASN A 693 16.55 28.19 -2.01
C ASN A 693 15.73 28.04 -3.29
N HIS A 694 14.95 26.97 -3.43
CA HIS A 694 14.00 26.77 -4.52
C HIS A 694 12.63 27.42 -4.24
N ASN A 695 12.38 27.81 -2.99
CA ASN A 695 11.12 28.42 -2.56
C ASN A 695 11.25 29.95 -2.55
N TYR A 696 10.14 30.65 -2.78
CA TYR A 696 10.08 32.12 -2.78
C TYR A 696 8.76 32.56 -2.14
N TRP A 697 8.79 33.65 -1.39
CA TRP A 697 7.60 34.26 -0.82
C TRP A 697 7.48 35.74 -1.20
N ILE A 698 6.27 36.18 -1.51
CA ILE A 698 5.92 37.60 -1.60
C ILE A 698 4.80 37.83 -0.59
N TYR A 699 4.93 38.89 0.21
CA TYR A 699 3.96 39.26 1.25
C TYR A 699 3.56 40.73 1.17
N GLY A 700 2.51 41.10 1.91
CA GLY A 700 2.00 42.46 1.93
C GLY A 700 1.46 42.90 0.56
N LEU A 701 0.85 41.98 -0.20
CA LEU A 701 0.14 42.32 -1.43
C LEU A 701 -1.11 43.17 -1.15
N ALA A 702 -1.54 43.94 -2.16
CA ALA A 702 -2.81 44.64 -2.09
C ALA A 702 -3.98 43.66 -1.87
N THR A 703 -4.89 43.99 -0.94
CA THR A 703 -6.13 43.24 -0.67
C THR A 703 -7.39 44.00 -1.09
N SER A 704 -7.25 45.20 -1.66
CA SER A 704 -8.35 46.07 -2.11
C SER A 704 -7.95 47.00 -3.25
#